data_AF-A0QIR4-F1
#
_entry.id   AF-A0QIR4-F1
#
_cell.length_a   1.000
_cell.length_b   1.000
_cell.length_c   1.000
_cell.angle_alpha   90.00
_cell.angle_beta   90.00
_cell.angle_gamma   90.00
#
_symmetry.space_group_name_H-M   'P 1'
#
loop_
_entity.id
_entity.type
_entity.pdbx_description
1 polymer ?
#
loop_
_entity_poly.entity_id
_entity_poly.type
_entity_poly.pdbx_seq_one_letter_code
_entity_poly.pdbx_strand_id
1 'polypeptide(L)'
;MTCGFSRADRSPYHGPVTSTVARDVSGVRTYQVRTYGCQMNVHDSERLAGLLEAAGYRRAAEGAEVADVVVFNTCAVRENADNKLYGNLSHLAPRKRSNPQMQIAVGGCLAQKDREAVLRRAPWVDVVFGTHNIGSLPTLLERARHNKAAQVEIAEALQQFPSSLPSARESAYAAWVSISVGCNNSCTFCIVPSLRGKEVDRSPDDILAEVRSLVADGVLEVTLLGQNVNAYGVSFADPALPRDRGAFARLLRACGEIDGLERVRFTSPHPAEFTDDVIEAMAQTPNVCPALHMPLQSGSDRVLRAMRRSYRAERYLGIIDRVRAAMPHAAITTDLIVGFPGETEEDFAATLDVVRRARFAAAFTFQYSKRPGTPAAELDGQIPKAVVQERYERLVELQESISLQGNQALVGQTVELLVATGEGRKDSATARMSGRARDGRLVHFAADDRVRPGDLVTTVITGAAPHHLIADAGILSHRRTRAGDAHAPAGARAASVSACPPSGRRRPGPTRWMCLMNDDRNHDDPRLGALRTEIEAAERRVAGGIDPGARGFVVSILVFVLLGSFILPHTGDVRGWDVLFGTHDAGAAAVALPSRVFGWLALVFGVGFSTLALVTRRWALAWIALAGTAIAGAAGMLAIWSRQTVPAGHPGPGWGLIVAWITVLVLIYQWARVVWSRTIVQLAAEEQRRRVAAQQQSTTLLDDLPKPEDPAAGT
;
A
#
# COMPACT_ATOMS: atom_id res chain seq x y z
N MET A 1 53.68 -54.80 9.23
CA MET A 1 52.82 -55.99 9.04
C MET A 1 51.58 -55.50 8.31
N THR A 2 51.62 -55.51 6.97
CA THR A 2 51.03 -56.54 6.07
C THR A 2 49.51 -56.52 6.13
N CYS A 3 48.72 -56.47 5.07
CA CYS A 3 48.86 -56.40 3.61
C CYS A 3 47.37 -56.42 3.13
N GLY A 4 47.01 -55.89 1.95
CA GLY A 4 45.81 -56.40 1.27
C GLY A 4 44.86 -55.43 0.58
N PHE A 5 45.19 -55.10 -0.68
CA PHE A 5 44.31 -55.15 -1.86
C PHE A 5 42.89 -54.53 -1.84
N SER A 6 42.68 -53.47 -2.63
CA SER A 6 42.15 -53.56 -4.01
C SER A 6 41.37 -52.29 -4.42
N ARG A 7 41.66 -51.77 -5.62
CA ARG A 7 41.08 -50.57 -6.24
C ARG A 7 39.64 -50.81 -6.70
N ALA A 8 38.76 -49.84 -6.43
CA ALA A 8 37.64 -49.49 -7.30
C ALA A 8 37.33 -48.00 -7.15
N ASP A 9 37.49 -47.28 -8.26
CA ASP A 9 37.13 -45.88 -8.46
C ASP A 9 35.59 -45.76 -8.56
N ARG A 10 34.96 -44.91 -7.73
CA ARG A 10 33.56 -44.45 -7.88
C ARG A 10 33.39 -43.02 -7.34
N SER A 11 33.39 -42.10 -8.29
CA SER A 11 32.84 -40.73 -8.24
C SER A 11 31.42 -40.66 -7.63
N PRO A 12 31.10 -39.60 -6.87
CA PRO A 12 29.72 -39.18 -6.64
C PRO A 12 29.44 -37.81 -7.31
N TYR A 13 28.80 -37.83 -8.47
CA TYR A 13 28.05 -36.68 -9.00
C TYR A 13 26.82 -37.19 -9.75
N HIS A 14 25.61 -36.82 -9.30
CA HIS A 14 24.48 -36.41 -10.14
C HIS A 14 23.30 -35.93 -9.28
N GLY A 15 22.85 -34.70 -9.55
CA GLY A 15 21.63 -34.09 -9.03
C GLY A 15 21.62 -32.60 -9.39
N PRO A 16 20.87 -32.14 -10.41
CA PRO A 16 21.12 -30.87 -11.07
C PRO A 16 20.52 -29.70 -10.31
N VAL A 17 21.35 -28.73 -9.91
CA VAL A 17 20.89 -27.39 -9.53
C VAL A 17 21.07 -26.48 -10.76
N THR A 18 20.19 -26.61 -11.74
CA THR A 18 20.04 -25.64 -12.82
C THR A 18 19.02 -24.58 -12.39
N SER A 19 19.49 -23.59 -11.65
CA SER A 19 18.86 -22.26 -11.61
C SER A 19 19.65 -21.36 -12.55
N THR A 20 19.54 -21.62 -13.85
CA THR A 20 20.09 -20.73 -14.87
C THR A 20 19.12 -19.56 -15.00
N VAL A 21 19.38 -18.49 -14.25
CA VAL A 21 18.87 -17.16 -14.59
C VAL A 21 19.40 -16.87 -15.99
N ALA A 22 18.54 -16.98 -17.00
CA ALA A 22 18.85 -16.55 -18.34
C ALA A 22 19.13 -15.04 -18.29
N ARG A 23 20.42 -14.67 -18.16
CA ARG A 23 20.86 -13.32 -18.49
C ARG A 23 20.62 -13.15 -19.97
N ASP A 24 19.67 -12.28 -20.32
CA ASP A 24 19.60 -11.72 -21.66
C ASP A 24 20.97 -11.11 -21.99
N VAL A 25 21.62 -11.66 -23.02
CA VAL A 25 22.96 -11.26 -23.50
C VAL A 25 22.84 -10.02 -24.42
N SER A 26 21.71 -9.30 -24.38
CA SER A 26 21.63 -7.90 -24.79
C SER A 26 21.65 -7.01 -23.54
N GLY A 27 22.64 -6.12 -23.39
CA GLY A 27 22.94 -5.35 -22.16
C GLY A 27 21.91 -4.29 -21.74
N VAL A 28 20.61 -4.52 -21.98
CA VAL A 28 19.50 -3.61 -21.69
C VAL A 28 19.01 -3.85 -20.27
N ARG A 29 19.12 -2.83 -19.40
CA ARG A 29 18.65 -2.90 -18.01
C ARG A 29 17.13 -2.86 -17.93
N THR A 30 16.58 -3.66 -17.03
CA THR A 30 15.14 -3.72 -16.79
C THR A 30 14.69 -2.76 -15.69
N TYR A 31 13.46 -2.23 -15.79
CA TYR A 31 12.87 -1.37 -14.75
C TYR A 31 11.50 -1.87 -14.30
N GLN A 32 11.13 -1.53 -13.06
CA GLN A 32 9.78 -1.67 -12.52
C GLN A 32 9.40 -0.42 -11.73
N VAL A 33 8.26 0.20 -12.06
CA VAL A 33 7.69 1.30 -11.27
C VAL A 33 6.61 0.74 -10.34
N ARG A 34 6.67 1.07 -9.06
CA ARG A 34 5.70 0.69 -8.03
C ARG A 34 5.03 1.94 -7.49
N THR A 35 3.77 2.11 -7.84
CA THR A 35 2.99 3.30 -7.49
C THR A 35 2.25 3.09 -6.16
N TYR A 36 2.47 4.00 -5.22
CA TYR A 36 1.71 4.10 -3.98
C TYR A 36 1.11 5.49 -3.86
N GLY A 37 -0.22 5.60 -3.91
CA GLY A 37 -0.83 6.89 -3.68
C GLY A 37 -2.16 7.11 -4.36
N CYS A 38 -2.23 8.24 -5.06
CA CYS A 38 -3.41 8.79 -5.71
C CYS A 38 -3.27 8.74 -7.25
N GLN A 39 -4.31 9.20 -7.94
CA GLN A 39 -4.35 9.28 -9.40
C GLN A 39 -3.19 10.12 -9.97
N MET A 40 -2.76 11.17 -9.28
CA MET A 40 -1.59 11.96 -9.68
C MET A 40 -0.29 11.14 -9.60
N ASN A 41 -0.15 10.23 -8.62
CA ASN A 41 1.00 9.32 -8.60
C ASN A 41 0.95 8.32 -9.76
N VAL A 42 -0.24 7.87 -10.17
CA VAL A 42 -0.38 7.00 -11.36
C VAL A 42 0.07 7.75 -12.61
N HIS A 43 -0.42 8.98 -12.82
CA HIS A 43 0.04 9.85 -13.89
C HIS A 43 1.56 10.06 -13.87
N ASP A 44 2.11 10.44 -12.70
CA ASP A 44 3.56 10.65 -12.54
C ASP A 44 4.35 9.36 -12.84
N SER A 45 3.82 8.19 -12.50
CA SER A 45 4.44 6.89 -12.79
C SER A 45 4.49 6.54 -14.27
N GLU A 46 3.47 6.91 -15.06
CA GLU A 46 3.52 6.75 -16.52
C GLU A 46 4.64 7.60 -17.14
N ARG A 47 4.86 8.81 -16.60
CA ARG A 47 5.97 9.69 -17.02
C ARG A 47 7.33 9.15 -16.59
N LEU A 48 7.44 8.60 -15.38
CA LEU A 48 8.66 7.93 -14.92
C LEU A 48 9.01 6.73 -15.79
N ALA A 49 8.01 5.93 -16.17
CA ALA A 49 8.19 4.81 -17.09
C ALA A 49 8.65 5.28 -18.48
N GLY A 50 8.01 6.30 -19.05
CA GLY A 50 8.41 6.88 -20.33
C GLY A 50 9.83 7.46 -20.34
N LEU A 51 10.23 8.13 -19.25
CA LEU A 51 11.61 8.62 -19.06
C LEU A 51 12.65 7.49 -19.05
N LEU A 52 12.33 6.38 -18.38
CA LEU A 52 13.21 5.22 -18.31
C LEU A 52 13.32 4.54 -19.68
N GLU A 53 12.22 4.40 -20.41
CA GLU A 53 12.23 3.84 -21.77
C GLU A 53 13.02 4.73 -22.74
N ALA A 54 12.83 6.05 -22.68
CA ALA A 54 13.63 7.01 -23.46
C ALA A 54 15.12 6.97 -23.11
N ALA A 55 15.46 6.63 -21.88
CA ALA A 55 16.84 6.42 -21.42
C ALA A 55 17.41 5.02 -21.75
N GLY A 56 16.66 4.18 -22.48
CA GLY A 56 17.10 2.87 -22.95
C GLY A 56 16.87 1.72 -21.97
N TYR A 57 16.11 1.91 -20.90
CA TYR A 57 15.65 0.81 -20.04
C TYR A 57 14.46 0.08 -20.68
N ARG A 58 14.25 -1.18 -20.32
CA ARG A 58 13.08 -1.97 -20.74
C ARG A 58 12.22 -2.31 -19.54
N ARG A 59 10.89 -2.30 -19.67
CA ARG A 59 10.02 -2.76 -18.58
C ARG A 59 10.31 -4.24 -18.27
N ALA A 60 10.42 -4.58 -16.99
CA ALA A 60 10.58 -5.96 -16.57
C ALA A 60 9.34 -6.80 -16.94
N ALA A 61 9.56 -8.04 -17.39
CA ALA A 61 8.48 -8.96 -17.72
C ALA A 61 7.61 -9.28 -16.50
N GLU A 62 6.33 -9.58 -16.73
CA GLU A 62 5.45 -10.06 -15.67
C GLU A 62 6.01 -11.35 -15.05
N GLY A 63 6.02 -11.41 -13.72
CA GLY A 63 6.61 -12.54 -12.97
C GLY A 63 8.14 -12.50 -12.79
N ALA A 64 8.85 -11.52 -13.38
CA ALA A 64 10.27 -11.35 -13.10
C ALA A 64 10.51 -11.09 -11.60
N GLU A 65 11.42 -11.85 -10.98
CA GLU A 65 11.62 -11.77 -9.53
C GLU A 65 12.01 -10.36 -9.07
N VAL A 66 12.90 -9.68 -9.82
CA VAL A 66 13.37 -8.31 -9.56
C VAL A 66 13.85 -7.66 -10.86
N ALA A 67 13.48 -6.40 -11.07
CA ALA A 67 14.07 -5.56 -12.11
C ALA A 67 15.45 -5.04 -11.68
N ASP A 68 16.29 -4.64 -12.66
CA ASP A 68 17.57 -3.99 -12.38
C ASP A 68 17.38 -2.62 -11.72
N VAL A 69 16.30 -1.91 -12.05
CA VAL A 69 15.89 -0.66 -11.40
C VAL A 69 14.47 -0.79 -10.85
N VAL A 70 14.30 -0.54 -9.55
CA VAL A 70 12.97 -0.47 -8.93
C VAL A 70 12.72 0.96 -8.46
N VAL A 71 11.67 1.58 -9.01
CA VAL A 71 11.26 2.95 -8.68
C VAL A 71 9.99 2.91 -7.85
N PHE A 72 10.02 3.48 -6.66
CA PHE A 72 8.84 3.68 -5.83
C PHE A 72 8.33 5.10 -6.01
N ASN A 73 7.13 5.29 -6.57
CA ASN A 73 6.47 6.59 -6.61
C ASN A 73 5.47 6.67 -5.45
N THR A 74 5.75 7.53 -4.48
CA THR A 74 5.15 7.44 -3.14
C THR A 74 4.24 8.62 -2.82
N CYS A 75 3.28 8.38 -1.92
CA CYS A 75 2.35 9.39 -1.42
C CYS A 75 2.63 9.68 0.04
N ALA A 76 2.46 10.94 0.47
CA ALA A 76 2.61 11.36 1.86
C ALA A 76 1.25 11.57 2.56
N VAL A 77 0.13 11.45 1.85
CA VAL A 77 -1.21 11.80 2.36
C VAL A 77 -1.79 10.67 3.21
N ARG A 78 -1.68 9.41 2.75
CA ARG A 78 -2.29 8.23 3.42
C ARG A 78 -1.28 7.48 4.28
N GLU A 79 -1.55 7.27 5.57
CA GLU A 79 -0.61 6.64 6.53
C GLU A 79 -0.09 5.28 6.07
N ASN A 80 -0.97 4.50 5.45
CA ASN A 80 -0.62 3.19 4.91
C ASN A 80 0.44 3.24 3.80
N ALA A 81 0.67 4.40 3.15
CA ALA A 81 1.69 4.52 2.11
C ALA A 81 3.11 4.49 2.71
N ASP A 82 3.35 5.19 3.81
CA ASP A 82 4.64 5.25 4.49
C ASP A 82 5.07 3.84 4.96
N ASN A 83 4.19 3.15 5.68
CA ASN A 83 4.47 1.79 6.18
C ASN A 83 4.68 0.78 5.04
N LYS A 84 3.87 0.86 3.99
CA LYS A 84 4.03 0.00 2.79
C LYS A 84 5.37 0.25 2.10
N LEU A 85 5.78 1.51 1.95
CA LEU A 85 7.07 1.86 1.34
C LEU A 85 8.22 1.21 2.10
N TYR A 86 8.34 1.48 3.41
CA TYR A 86 9.47 0.98 4.19
C TYR A 86 9.47 -0.54 4.31
N GLY A 87 8.29 -1.17 4.45
CA GLY A 87 8.17 -2.63 4.37
C GLY A 87 8.73 -3.18 3.06
N ASN A 88 8.30 -2.63 1.92
CA ASN A 88 8.78 -3.03 0.60
C ASN A 88 10.27 -2.78 0.39
N LEU A 89 10.80 -1.65 0.86
CA LEU A 89 12.23 -1.36 0.82
C LEU A 89 13.03 -2.39 1.62
N SER A 90 12.55 -2.80 2.81
CA SER A 90 13.18 -3.86 3.60
C SER A 90 13.18 -5.21 2.90
N HIS A 91 12.13 -5.55 2.15
CA HIS A 91 12.09 -6.79 1.34
C HIS A 91 13.09 -6.79 0.18
N LEU A 92 13.48 -5.62 -0.34
CA LEU A 92 14.49 -5.52 -1.40
C LEU A 92 15.93 -5.51 -0.86
N ALA A 93 16.15 -5.26 0.43
CA ALA A 93 17.50 -5.17 1.00
C ALA A 93 18.35 -6.44 0.80
N PRO A 94 17.85 -7.68 0.98
CA PRO A 94 18.61 -8.89 0.67
C PRO A 94 19.01 -8.99 -0.80
N ARG A 95 18.11 -8.60 -1.71
CA ARG A 95 18.31 -8.64 -3.16
C ARG A 95 19.35 -7.61 -3.63
N LYS A 96 19.30 -6.39 -3.08
CA LYS A 96 20.31 -5.35 -3.30
C LYS A 96 21.69 -5.77 -2.77
N ARG A 97 21.76 -6.54 -1.67
CA ARG A 97 23.01 -7.11 -1.17
C ARG A 97 23.57 -8.20 -2.09
N SER A 98 22.73 -9.07 -2.64
CA SER A 98 23.16 -10.12 -3.58
C SER A 98 23.49 -9.58 -4.98
N ASN A 99 22.86 -8.48 -5.38
CA ASN A 99 23.12 -7.79 -6.65
C ASN A 99 23.42 -6.30 -6.41
N PRO A 100 24.69 -5.92 -6.18
CA PRO A 100 25.07 -4.52 -5.99
C PRO A 100 24.80 -3.60 -7.20
N GLN A 101 24.57 -4.17 -8.39
CA GLN A 101 24.25 -3.42 -9.61
C GLN A 101 22.77 -3.03 -9.71
N MET A 102 21.89 -3.70 -8.96
CA MET A 102 20.48 -3.32 -8.84
C MET A 102 20.39 -1.90 -8.27
N GLN A 103 19.51 -1.05 -8.76
CA GLN A 103 19.26 0.29 -8.21
C GLN A 103 17.84 0.43 -7.67
N ILE A 104 17.70 1.17 -6.58
CA ILE A 104 16.41 1.49 -5.97
C ILE A 104 16.26 3.00 -5.94
N ALA A 105 15.18 3.50 -6.54
CA ALA A 105 14.81 4.91 -6.50
C ALA A 105 13.51 5.11 -5.72
N VAL A 106 13.43 6.18 -4.94
CA VAL A 106 12.24 6.57 -4.18
C VAL A 106 11.89 8.00 -4.55
N GLY A 107 10.71 8.19 -5.14
CA GLY A 107 10.20 9.48 -5.56
C GLY A 107 8.81 9.78 -5.03
N GLY A 108 8.27 10.93 -5.42
CA GLY A 108 6.90 11.35 -5.10
C GLY A 108 6.80 12.17 -3.81
N CYS A 109 5.57 12.32 -3.30
CA CYS A 109 5.28 13.26 -2.21
C CYS A 109 5.99 12.91 -0.89
N LEU A 110 6.13 11.62 -0.56
CA LEU A 110 6.83 11.22 0.67
C LEU A 110 8.32 11.50 0.55
N ALA A 111 8.93 11.25 -0.62
CA ALA A 111 10.33 11.62 -0.87
C ALA A 111 10.55 13.15 -0.76
N GLN A 112 9.66 13.97 -1.31
CA GLN A 112 9.70 15.44 -1.17
C GLN A 112 9.66 15.89 0.30
N LYS A 113 8.87 15.20 1.12
CA LYS A 113 8.73 15.49 2.56
C LYS A 113 9.94 15.03 3.37
N ASP A 114 10.29 13.74 3.24
CA ASP A 114 11.25 13.07 4.11
C ASP A 114 12.70 13.30 3.67
N ARG A 115 12.93 13.61 2.38
CA ARG A 115 14.25 13.97 1.82
C ARG A 115 15.32 12.95 2.23
N GLU A 116 16.39 13.37 2.89
CA GLU A 116 17.48 12.51 3.38
C GLU A 116 17.05 11.52 4.48
N ALA A 117 15.90 11.73 5.13
CA ALA A 117 15.38 10.78 6.12
C ALA A 117 15.06 9.41 5.50
N VAL A 118 14.75 9.37 4.20
CA VAL A 118 14.60 8.11 3.46
C VAL A 118 15.89 7.31 3.51
N LEU A 119 17.04 7.94 3.22
CA LEU A 119 18.36 7.28 3.27
C LEU A 119 18.76 6.87 4.69
N ARG A 120 18.41 7.66 5.72
CA ARG A 120 18.67 7.26 7.12
C ARG A 120 17.91 6.00 7.51
N ARG A 121 16.69 5.80 7.00
CA ARG A 121 15.83 4.65 7.30
C ARG A 121 16.09 3.45 6.38
N ALA A 122 16.49 3.68 5.14
CA ALA A 122 16.82 2.68 4.15
C ALA A 122 18.12 3.05 3.41
N PRO A 123 19.30 2.80 4.01
CA PRO A 123 20.60 3.22 3.45
C PRO A 123 20.99 2.56 2.12
N TRP A 124 20.23 1.55 1.68
CA TRP A 124 20.45 0.83 0.43
C TRP A 124 19.66 1.41 -0.76
N VAL A 125 18.96 2.54 -0.56
CA VAL A 125 18.33 3.32 -1.63
C VAL A 125 19.40 4.14 -2.36
N ASP A 126 19.37 4.13 -3.69
CA ASP A 126 20.37 4.80 -4.55
C ASP A 126 19.95 6.20 -4.98
N VAL A 127 18.65 6.44 -5.15
CA VAL A 127 18.12 7.73 -5.61
C VAL A 127 16.91 8.14 -4.79
N VAL A 128 16.88 9.40 -4.35
CA VAL A 128 15.70 10.05 -3.77
C VAL A 128 15.41 11.32 -4.56
N PHE A 129 14.19 11.45 -5.09
CA PHE A 129 13.79 12.60 -5.89
C PHE A 129 12.41 13.14 -5.52
N GLY A 130 12.18 14.42 -5.76
CA GLY A 130 10.97 15.13 -5.40
C GLY A 130 9.85 15.03 -6.43
N THR A 131 8.70 15.63 -6.12
CA THR A 131 7.59 15.81 -7.08
C THR A 131 7.89 16.89 -8.13
N HIS A 132 8.82 17.80 -7.83
CA HIS A 132 9.13 18.95 -8.68
C HIS A 132 10.20 18.70 -9.74
N ASN A 133 10.94 17.58 -9.65
CA ASN A 133 12.07 17.25 -10.51
C ASN A 133 12.03 15.79 -10.99
N ILE A 134 10.85 15.23 -11.24
CA ILE A 134 10.72 13.83 -11.71
C ILE A 134 11.52 13.56 -13.00
N GLY A 135 11.72 14.59 -13.84
CA GLY A 135 12.55 14.54 -15.04
C GLY A 135 14.03 14.24 -14.80
N SER A 136 14.53 14.47 -13.59
CA SER A 136 15.93 14.22 -13.22
C SER A 136 16.25 12.74 -13.01
N LEU A 137 15.24 11.86 -12.90
CA LEU A 137 15.44 10.46 -12.51
C LEU A 137 16.50 9.73 -13.36
N PRO A 138 16.49 9.78 -14.71
CA PRO A 138 17.52 9.10 -15.50
C PRO A 138 18.94 9.58 -15.18
N THR A 139 19.12 10.90 -15.05
CA THR A 139 20.41 11.51 -14.69
C THR A 139 20.84 11.12 -13.28
N LEU A 140 19.93 11.09 -12.31
CA LEU A 140 20.21 10.68 -10.93
C LEU A 140 20.60 9.20 -10.84
N LEU A 141 19.91 8.32 -11.58
CA LEU A 141 20.26 6.90 -11.64
C LEU A 141 21.65 6.70 -12.22
N GLU A 142 21.99 7.42 -13.29
CA GLU A 142 23.31 7.32 -13.91
C GLU A 142 24.42 7.85 -12.98
N ARG A 143 24.21 9.00 -12.34
CA ARG A 143 25.13 9.54 -11.32
C ARG A 143 25.32 8.57 -10.15
N ALA A 144 24.23 8.00 -9.62
CA ALA A 144 24.28 7.05 -8.51
C ALA A 144 25.08 5.80 -8.89
N ARG A 145 24.89 5.30 -10.11
CA ARG A 145 25.59 4.14 -10.66
C ARG A 145 27.07 4.41 -10.86
N HIS A 146 27.42 5.56 -11.46
CA HIS A 146 28.79 5.96 -11.74
C HIS A 146 29.59 6.20 -10.45
N ASN A 147 29.02 7.00 -9.53
CA ASN A 147 29.69 7.40 -8.29
C ASN A 147 29.60 6.34 -7.18
N LYS A 148 28.76 5.31 -7.35
CA LYS A 148 28.43 4.31 -6.30
C LYS A 148 28.01 4.96 -4.98
N ALA A 149 27.30 6.08 -5.08
CA ALA A 149 26.88 6.89 -3.95
C ALA A 149 25.42 7.31 -4.15
N ALA A 150 24.64 7.27 -3.08
CA ALA A 150 23.24 7.67 -3.12
C ALA A 150 23.11 9.15 -3.57
N GLN A 151 22.14 9.42 -4.45
CA GLN A 151 21.84 10.76 -4.96
C GLN A 151 20.50 11.22 -4.38
N VAL A 152 20.49 12.39 -3.76
CA VAL A 152 19.27 13.03 -3.26
C VAL A 152 19.15 14.38 -3.96
N GLU A 153 18.05 14.58 -4.68
CA GLU A 153 17.77 15.86 -5.32
C GLU A 153 16.30 16.22 -5.12
N ILE A 154 16.05 17.27 -4.35
CA ILE A 154 14.71 17.75 -4.00
C ILE A 154 14.60 19.19 -4.45
N ALA A 155 13.92 19.42 -5.57
CA ALA A 155 13.65 20.78 -6.04
C ALA A 155 12.55 21.43 -5.19
N GLU A 156 12.76 22.70 -4.81
CA GLU A 156 11.80 23.47 -4.00
C GLU A 156 10.61 23.99 -4.83
N ALA A 157 10.80 24.16 -6.15
CA ALA A 157 9.76 24.61 -7.08
C ALA A 157 9.72 23.72 -8.33
N LEU A 158 8.54 23.66 -8.97
CA LEU A 158 8.31 22.90 -10.19
C LEU A 158 9.28 23.35 -11.30
N GLN A 159 10.14 22.43 -11.77
CA GLN A 159 11.10 22.73 -12.83
C GLN A 159 10.48 22.66 -14.22
N GLN A 160 9.57 21.70 -14.42
CA GLN A 160 8.82 21.51 -15.66
C GLN A 160 7.54 20.75 -15.35
N PHE A 161 6.52 20.91 -16.18
CA PHE A 161 5.30 20.12 -16.03
C PHE A 161 5.57 18.65 -16.32
N PRO A 162 5.11 17.71 -15.47
CA PRO A 162 5.21 16.28 -15.73
C PRO A 162 4.66 15.86 -17.11
N SER A 163 3.68 16.60 -17.64
CA SER A 163 3.06 16.33 -18.94
C SER A 163 3.98 16.56 -20.14
N SER A 164 5.05 17.36 -20.01
CA SER A 164 6.04 17.55 -21.09
C SER A 164 7.03 16.39 -21.21
N LEU A 165 6.93 15.40 -20.32
CA LEU A 165 7.81 14.23 -20.30
C LEU A 165 7.22 13.09 -21.14
N PRO A 166 8.09 12.23 -21.71
CA PRO A 166 7.66 10.99 -22.36
C PRO A 166 6.77 10.18 -21.40
N SER A 167 5.76 9.50 -21.93
CA SER A 167 4.83 8.68 -21.16
C SER A 167 4.79 7.25 -21.69
N ALA A 168 4.75 6.28 -20.79
CA ALA A 168 4.45 4.89 -21.09
C ALA A 168 3.18 4.49 -20.33
N ARG A 169 2.03 4.56 -21.02
CA ARG A 169 0.70 4.31 -20.45
C ARG A 169 0.49 2.84 -20.09
N GLU A 170 -0.22 2.59 -19.00
CA GLU A 170 -0.65 1.23 -18.64
C GLU A 170 -1.97 0.82 -19.32
N SER A 171 -2.81 1.80 -19.67
CA SER A 171 -4.06 1.57 -20.40
C SER A 171 -3.96 2.04 -21.85
N ALA A 172 -4.49 1.23 -22.76
CA ALA A 172 -4.62 1.59 -24.18
C ALA A 172 -5.84 2.47 -24.47
N TYR A 173 -6.87 2.45 -23.60
CA TYR A 173 -8.15 3.12 -23.83
C TYR A 173 -8.40 4.35 -22.96
N ALA A 174 -7.67 4.49 -21.85
CA ALA A 174 -7.83 5.58 -20.89
C ALA A 174 -6.51 6.31 -20.66
N ALA A 175 -6.57 7.63 -20.47
CA ALA A 175 -5.41 8.46 -20.17
C ALA A 175 -5.70 9.49 -19.07
N TRP A 176 -4.65 9.80 -18.30
CA TRP A 176 -4.65 10.84 -17.29
C TRP A 176 -4.00 12.10 -17.85
N VAL A 177 -4.68 13.24 -17.76
CA VAL A 177 -4.16 14.52 -18.28
C VAL A 177 -4.13 15.55 -17.15
N SER A 178 -2.94 15.86 -16.66
CA SER A 178 -2.75 16.87 -15.61
C SER A 178 -2.96 18.27 -16.17
N ILE A 179 -3.99 19.00 -15.73
CA ILE A 179 -4.28 20.38 -16.18
C ILE A 179 -3.60 21.45 -15.31
N SER A 180 -3.32 21.10 -14.05
CA SER A 180 -2.65 21.96 -13.08
C SER A 180 -1.81 21.14 -12.11
N VAL A 181 -0.84 21.80 -11.47
CA VAL A 181 0.00 21.22 -10.39
C VAL A 181 -0.01 22.18 -9.21
N GLY A 182 -0.11 21.64 -8.00
CA GLY A 182 -0.10 22.42 -6.76
C GLY A 182 -1.51 22.83 -6.34
N CYS A 183 -1.64 23.49 -5.18
CA CYS A 183 -2.93 23.92 -4.65
C CYS A 183 -2.79 25.17 -3.77
N ASN A 184 -3.70 26.12 -3.94
CA ASN A 184 -3.73 27.36 -3.16
C ASN A 184 -4.57 27.25 -1.85
N ASN A 185 -5.27 26.13 -1.63
CA ASN A 185 -6.09 25.93 -0.44
C ASN A 185 -5.24 25.62 0.80
N SER A 186 -5.58 26.24 1.94
CA SER A 186 -4.86 26.06 3.23
C SER A 186 -5.57 25.09 4.18
N CYS A 187 -6.05 23.95 3.66
CA CYS A 187 -6.80 22.97 4.46
C CYS A 187 -5.92 22.43 5.60
N THR A 188 -6.40 22.46 6.85
CA THR A 188 -5.54 22.20 8.03
C THR A 188 -5.01 20.78 8.11
N PHE A 189 -5.69 19.81 7.48
CA PHE A 189 -5.27 18.41 7.42
C PHE A 189 -4.42 18.06 6.19
N CYS A 190 -4.28 18.98 5.22
CA CYS A 190 -3.68 18.69 3.93
C CYS A 190 -2.23 19.17 3.85
N ILE A 191 -1.31 18.26 3.53
CA ILE A 191 0.12 18.58 3.36
C ILE A 191 0.48 18.99 1.92
N VAL A 192 -0.46 18.83 0.97
CA VAL A 192 -0.22 18.96 -0.47
C VAL A 192 0.42 20.30 -0.87
N PRO A 193 -0.02 21.48 -0.38
CA PRO A 193 0.60 22.76 -0.75
C PRO A 193 2.10 22.82 -0.44
N SER A 194 2.54 22.15 0.64
CA SER A 194 3.96 22.09 1.02
C SER A 194 4.78 21.12 0.18
N LEU A 195 4.12 20.17 -0.51
CA LEU A 195 4.81 19.12 -1.28
C LEU A 195 4.75 19.36 -2.80
N ARG A 196 3.64 19.91 -3.31
CA ARG A 196 3.45 20.18 -4.75
C ARG A 196 3.47 21.68 -5.09
N GLY A 197 3.69 22.54 -4.09
CA GLY A 197 3.76 23.98 -4.27
C GLY A 197 2.41 24.66 -4.47
N LYS A 198 2.48 25.95 -4.80
CA LYS A 198 1.33 26.75 -5.23
C LYS A 198 0.80 26.25 -6.56
N GLU A 199 -0.46 26.52 -6.81
CA GLU A 199 -1.12 26.14 -8.05
C GLU A 199 -0.48 26.82 -9.27
N VAL A 200 -0.20 26.03 -10.29
CA VAL A 200 0.25 26.48 -11.60
C VAL A 200 -0.55 25.72 -12.66
N ASP A 201 -1.28 26.47 -13.48
CA ASP A 201 -2.16 25.96 -14.53
C ASP A 201 -1.42 25.89 -15.87
N ARG A 202 -1.68 24.84 -16.64
CA ARG A 202 -1.20 24.73 -18.03
C ARG A 202 -2.08 25.54 -18.97
N SER A 203 -1.53 25.96 -20.11
CA SER A 203 -2.33 26.56 -21.19
C SER A 203 -3.42 25.60 -21.66
N PRO A 204 -4.65 26.08 -21.94
CA PRO A 204 -5.71 25.26 -22.52
C PRO A 204 -5.28 24.61 -23.83
N ASP A 205 -4.50 25.32 -24.66
CA ASP A 205 -4.07 24.84 -25.97
C ASP A 205 -3.14 23.63 -25.86
N ASP A 206 -2.22 23.65 -24.89
CA ASP A 206 -1.31 22.53 -24.60
C ASP A 206 -2.08 21.30 -24.11
N ILE A 207 -3.09 21.51 -23.26
CA ILE A 207 -3.94 20.43 -22.76
C ILE A 207 -4.73 19.83 -23.92
N LEU A 208 -5.39 20.65 -24.73
CA LEU A 208 -6.20 20.18 -25.85
C LEU A 208 -5.34 19.51 -26.94
N ALA A 209 -4.10 19.99 -27.16
CA ALA A 209 -3.16 19.34 -28.07
C ALA A 209 -2.75 17.94 -27.58
N GLU A 210 -2.45 17.80 -26.27
CA GLU A 210 -2.18 16.50 -25.65
C GLU A 210 -3.39 15.57 -25.79
N VAL A 211 -4.60 16.04 -25.46
CA VAL A 211 -5.84 15.24 -25.58
C VAL A 211 -6.06 14.78 -27.03
N ARG A 212 -5.91 15.66 -28.03
CA ARG A 212 -6.00 15.30 -29.45
C ARG A 212 -5.00 14.22 -29.84
N SER A 213 -3.75 14.32 -29.37
CA SER A 213 -2.72 13.30 -29.62
C SER A 213 -3.11 11.94 -29.00
N LEU A 214 -3.61 11.95 -27.76
CA LEU A 214 -4.03 10.72 -27.07
C LEU A 214 -5.18 10.03 -27.81
N VAL A 215 -6.15 10.81 -28.31
CA VAL A 215 -7.29 10.31 -29.10
C VAL A 215 -6.83 9.74 -30.45
N ALA A 216 -5.86 10.39 -31.10
CA ALA A 216 -5.25 9.87 -32.34
C ALA A 216 -4.60 8.49 -32.14
N ASP A 217 -4.00 8.25 -30.96
CA ASP A 217 -3.46 6.95 -30.55
C ASP A 217 -4.54 5.91 -30.17
N GLY A 218 -5.82 6.29 -30.16
CA GLY A 218 -6.95 5.42 -29.88
C GLY A 218 -7.54 5.52 -28.47
N VAL A 219 -7.13 6.49 -27.64
CA VAL A 219 -7.76 6.72 -26.32
C VAL A 219 -9.19 7.20 -26.50
N LEU A 220 -10.09 6.61 -25.71
CA LEU A 220 -11.52 6.95 -25.70
C LEU A 220 -11.91 7.73 -24.45
N GLU A 221 -11.19 7.52 -23.34
CA GLU A 221 -11.46 8.15 -22.06
C GLU A 221 -10.27 8.99 -21.57
N VAL A 222 -10.52 10.26 -21.28
CA VAL A 222 -9.55 11.15 -20.64
C VAL A 222 -10.07 11.57 -19.27
N THR A 223 -9.23 11.47 -18.25
CA THR A 223 -9.50 12.05 -16.94
C THR A 223 -8.59 13.26 -16.71
N LEU A 224 -9.19 14.44 -16.62
CA LEU A 224 -8.51 15.68 -16.25
C LEU A 224 -8.13 15.64 -14.77
N LEU A 225 -6.85 15.86 -14.47
CA LEU A 225 -6.27 15.78 -13.15
C LEU A 225 -5.74 17.14 -12.68
N GLY A 226 -5.92 17.39 -11.39
CA GLY A 226 -5.33 18.50 -10.66
C GLY A 226 -5.51 18.24 -9.17
N GLN A 227 -4.82 19.00 -8.32
CA GLN A 227 -5.12 18.97 -6.89
C GLN A 227 -6.43 19.71 -6.57
N ASN A 228 -6.81 20.66 -7.44
CA ASN A 228 -8.06 21.39 -7.39
C ASN A 228 -8.51 21.76 -8.82
N VAL A 229 -9.21 20.85 -9.51
CA VAL A 229 -9.42 21.01 -10.96
C VAL A 229 -10.30 22.20 -11.35
N ASN A 230 -11.27 22.57 -10.52
CA ASN A 230 -12.18 23.68 -10.81
C ASN A 230 -11.65 25.05 -10.38
N ALA A 231 -10.42 25.13 -9.85
CA ALA A 231 -9.68 26.38 -9.74
C ALA A 231 -8.83 26.69 -10.98
N TYR A 232 -8.81 25.79 -11.97
CA TYR A 232 -8.09 25.97 -13.23
C TYR A 232 -8.46 27.29 -13.91
N GLY A 233 -7.42 28.04 -14.30
CA GLY A 233 -7.52 29.37 -14.89
C GLY A 233 -7.21 30.49 -13.90
N VAL A 234 -6.92 30.17 -12.64
CA VAL A 234 -6.54 31.15 -11.62
C VAL A 234 -5.07 31.54 -11.71
N SER A 235 -4.17 30.63 -12.11
CA SER A 235 -2.70 30.84 -12.07
C SER A 235 -1.98 30.18 -13.25
N PHE A 236 -2.19 30.65 -14.47
CA PHE A 236 -1.47 30.13 -15.66
C PHE A 236 0.05 30.29 -15.54
N ALA A 237 0.78 29.26 -15.99
CA ALA A 237 2.24 29.30 -16.14
C ALA A 237 2.69 30.33 -17.18
N ASP A 238 1.90 30.48 -18.26
CA ASP A 238 2.12 31.50 -19.27
C ASP A 238 1.58 32.84 -18.77
N PRO A 239 2.44 33.85 -18.52
CA PRO A 239 2.01 35.16 -18.04
C PRO A 239 1.18 35.95 -19.07
N ALA A 240 1.14 35.52 -20.35
CA ALA A 240 0.29 36.12 -21.37
C ALA A 240 -1.18 35.73 -21.24
N LEU A 241 -1.49 34.60 -20.58
CA LEU A 241 -2.87 34.16 -20.36
C LEU A 241 -3.48 34.87 -19.16
N PRO A 242 -4.59 35.62 -19.33
CA PRO A 242 -5.23 36.29 -18.22
C PRO A 242 -5.90 35.29 -17.29
N ARG A 243 -5.98 35.65 -16.01
CA ARG A 243 -6.78 34.92 -15.03
C ARG A 243 -8.24 34.86 -15.48
N ASP A 244 -8.82 33.66 -15.45
CA ASP A 244 -10.21 33.42 -15.83
C ASP A 244 -10.86 32.33 -14.98
N ARG A 245 -11.91 32.69 -14.24
CA ARG A 245 -12.63 31.77 -13.35
C ARG A 245 -13.52 30.77 -14.09
N GLY A 246 -13.90 31.02 -15.33
CA GLY A 246 -14.70 30.12 -16.17
C GLY A 246 -13.85 29.22 -17.08
N ALA A 247 -12.52 29.24 -16.93
CA ALA A 247 -11.62 28.48 -17.80
C ALA A 247 -11.86 26.97 -17.72
N PHE A 248 -12.17 26.43 -16.53
CA PHE A 248 -12.44 25.00 -16.38
C PHE A 248 -13.70 24.56 -17.13
N ALA A 249 -14.81 25.29 -17.02
CA ALA A 249 -16.04 25.01 -17.75
C ALA A 249 -15.83 25.07 -19.27
N ARG A 250 -15.07 26.05 -19.76
CA ARG A 250 -14.71 26.13 -21.18
C ARG A 250 -13.78 25.01 -21.63
N LEU A 251 -12.83 24.58 -20.79
CA LEU A 251 -11.97 23.45 -21.08
C LEU A 251 -12.79 22.15 -21.24
N LEU A 252 -13.79 21.92 -20.37
CA LEU A 252 -14.72 20.80 -20.51
C LEU A 252 -15.48 20.84 -21.85
N ARG A 253 -16.02 22.01 -22.20
CA ARG A 253 -16.72 22.20 -23.49
C ARG A 253 -15.79 21.99 -24.69
N ALA A 254 -14.56 22.49 -24.63
CA ALA A 254 -13.56 22.32 -25.67
C ALA A 254 -13.11 20.86 -25.83
N CYS A 255 -13.01 20.09 -24.73
CA CYS A 255 -12.83 18.64 -24.83
C CYS A 255 -14.04 17.95 -25.50
N GLY A 256 -15.24 18.52 -25.33
CA GLY A 256 -16.47 18.14 -26.03
C GLY A 256 -16.42 18.21 -27.55
N GLU A 257 -15.56 19.08 -28.09
CA GLU A 257 -15.43 19.34 -29.53
C GLU A 257 -14.35 18.46 -30.19
N ILE A 258 -13.60 17.67 -29.41
CA ILE A 258 -12.56 16.78 -29.93
C ILE A 258 -13.20 15.53 -30.52
N ASP A 259 -13.14 15.40 -31.85
CA ASP A 259 -13.61 14.22 -32.57
C ASP A 259 -12.89 12.95 -32.09
N GLY A 260 -13.66 11.89 -31.86
CA GLY A 260 -13.18 10.61 -31.32
C GLY A 260 -13.04 10.53 -29.79
N LEU A 261 -13.13 11.64 -29.05
CA LEU A 261 -13.11 11.61 -27.57
C LEU A 261 -14.50 11.32 -27.01
N GLU A 262 -14.69 10.13 -26.46
CA GLU A 262 -16.02 9.64 -26.06
C GLU A 262 -16.37 9.87 -24.59
N ARG A 263 -15.36 9.93 -23.73
CA ARG A 263 -15.51 10.07 -22.28
C ARG A 263 -14.50 11.06 -21.71
N VAL A 264 -15.00 12.10 -21.08
CA VAL A 264 -14.24 13.09 -20.32
C VAL A 264 -14.65 12.99 -18.86
N ARG A 265 -13.67 12.81 -17.99
CA ARG A 265 -13.85 12.80 -16.53
C ARG A 265 -12.94 13.84 -15.91
N PHE A 266 -13.21 14.17 -14.66
CA PHE A 266 -12.30 14.92 -13.82
C PHE A 266 -12.45 14.47 -12.37
N THR A 267 -11.48 14.78 -11.54
CA THR A 267 -11.51 14.49 -10.10
C THR A 267 -10.88 15.62 -9.30
N SER A 268 -11.09 15.62 -7.99
CA SER A 268 -10.62 16.66 -7.06
C SER A 268 -11.19 18.07 -7.26
N PRO A 269 -12.48 18.29 -7.61
CA PRO A 269 -13.06 19.62 -7.50
C PRO A 269 -13.21 20.04 -6.04
N HIS A 270 -13.00 21.32 -5.74
CA HIS A 270 -13.24 21.89 -4.42
C HIS A 270 -14.64 22.54 -4.37
N PRO A 271 -15.51 22.18 -3.40
CA PRO A 271 -16.88 22.71 -3.36
C PRO A 271 -16.97 24.24 -3.29
N ALA A 272 -15.94 24.93 -2.77
CA ALA A 272 -15.93 26.39 -2.70
C ALA A 272 -15.87 27.07 -4.08
N GLU A 273 -15.15 26.48 -5.02
CA GLU A 273 -14.94 27.02 -6.37
C GLU A 273 -15.87 26.34 -7.39
N PHE A 274 -16.85 25.58 -6.92
CA PHE A 274 -17.79 24.90 -7.81
C PHE A 274 -18.90 25.85 -8.21
N THR A 275 -18.89 26.23 -9.48
CA THR A 275 -19.73 27.24 -10.10
C THR A 275 -20.76 26.60 -11.03
N ASP A 276 -21.85 27.32 -11.29
CA ASP A 276 -22.98 26.79 -12.06
C ASP A 276 -22.63 26.56 -13.55
N ASP A 277 -21.65 27.29 -14.09
CA ASP A 277 -21.11 27.08 -15.44
C ASP A 277 -20.41 25.71 -15.61
N VAL A 278 -19.81 25.16 -14.55
CA VAL A 278 -19.26 23.80 -14.55
C VAL A 278 -20.39 22.77 -14.61
N ILE A 279 -21.47 22.99 -13.85
CA ILE A 279 -22.67 22.13 -13.90
C ILE A 279 -23.28 22.16 -15.30
N GLU A 280 -23.39 23.36 -15.88
CA GLU A 280 -23.91 23.56 -17.23
C GLU A 280 -23.03 22.88 -18.28
N ALA A 281 -21.71 23.04 -18.20
CA ALA A 281 -20.76 22.39 -19.09
C ALA A 281 -20.87 20.85 -19.01
N MET A 282 -20.97 20.29 -17.80
CA MET A 282 -21.18 18.85 -17.64
C MET A 282 -22.49 18.37 -18.27
N ALA A 283 -23.58 19.11 -18.08
CA ALA A 283 -24.91 18.73 -18.57
C ALA A 283 -25.05 18.88 -20.09
N GLN A 284 -24.39 19.87 -20.69
CA GLN A 284 -24.54 20.21 -22.11
C GLN A 284 -23.46 19.60 -23.00
N THR A 285 -22.38 19.05 -22.45
CA THR A 285 -21.28 18.46 -23.22
C THR A 285 -21.37 16.93 -23.19
N PRO A 286 -21.81 16.26 -24.28
CA PRO A 286 -22.22 14.85 -24.23
C PRO A 286 -21.12 13.87 -23.81
N ASN A 287 -19.87 14.13 -24.16
CA ASN A 287 -18.76 13.26 -23.79
C ASN A 287 -18.30 13.47 -22.33
N VAL A 288 -18.72 14.53 -21.64
CA VAL A 288 -18.48 14.68 -20.20
C VAL A 288 -19.35 13.69 -19.45
N CYS A 289 -18.69 12.78 -18.75
CA CYS A 289 -19.35 11.71 -18.01
C CYS A 289 -20.18 12.28 -16.85
N PRO A 290 -21.41 11.79 -16.59
CA PRO A 290 -22.26 12.23 -15.49
C PRO A 290 -21.78 11.64 -14.15
N ALA A 291 -20.54 11.94 -13.78
CA ALA A 291 -19.86 11.47 -12.59
C ALA A 291 -19.19 12.66 -11.91
N LEU A 292 -19.55 12.94 -10.66
CA LEU A 292 -19.00 14.05 -9.90
C LEU A 292 -18.44 13.56 -8.57
N HIS A 293 -17.11 13.60 -8.43
CA HIS A 293 -16.47 13.36 -7.14
C HIS A 293 -16.34 14.68 -6.39
N MET A 294 -17.14 14.92 -5.35
CA MET A 294 -17.21 16.19 -4.62
C MET A 294 -16.83 16.00 -3.14
N PRO A 295 -15.56 16.20 -2.74
CA PRO A 295 -15.09 15.90 -1.39
C PRO A 295 -15.70 16.79 -0.30
N LEU A 296 -16.58 16.25 0.55
CA LEU A 296 -17.24 16.97 1.65
C LEU A 296 -16.31 17.14 2.86
N GLN A 297 -15.56 16.09 3.18
CA GLN A 297 -14.75 15.87 4.39
C GLN A 297 -15.55 15.72 5.68
N SER A 298 -16.47 16.62 5.99
CA SER A 298 -17.35 16.54 7.18
C SER A 298 -18.67 17.26 6.90
N GLY A 299 -19.77 16.81 7.50
CA GLY A 299 -21.05 17.53 7.44
C GLY A 299 -21.25 18.49 8.61
N SER A 300 -20.33 18.56 9.58
CA SER A 300 -20.40 19.58 10.63
C SER A 300 -19.74 20.89 10.18
N ASP A 301 -20.51 21.97 10.23
CA ASP A 301 -20.01 23.32 9.99
C ASP A 301 -18.89 23.74 10.95
N ARG A 302 -18.88 23.22 12.18
CA ARG A 302 -17.83 23.50 13.16
C ARG A 302 -16.52 22.80 12.78
N VAL A 303 -16.61 21.52 12.41
CA VAL A 303 -15.46 20.74 11.94
C VAL A 303 -14.95 21.28 10.60
N LEU A 304 -15.83 21.61 9.66
CA LEU A 304 -15.46 22.26 8.39
C LEU A 304 -14.71 23.58 8.60
N ARG A 305 -15.11 24.40 9.58
CA ARG A 305 -14.34 25.61 9.98
C ARG A 305 -12.95 25.25 10.49
N ALA A 306 -12.84 24.25 11.37
CA ALA A 306 -11.56 23.81 11.92
C ALA A 306 -10.64 23.18 10.83
N MET A 307 -11.25 22.57 9.81
CA MET A 307 -10.58 22.09 8.59
C MET A 307 -10.12 23.23 7.66
N ARG A 308 -10.51 24.48 7.94
CA ARG A 308 -10.39 25.65 7.05
C ARG A 308 -11.06 25.47 5.68
N ARG A 309 -12.20 24.77 5.64
CA ARG A 309 -13.06 24.76 4.45
C ARG A 309 -13.85 26.06 4.38
N SER A 310 -13.97 26.64 3.19
CA SER A 310 -14.70 27.88 2.92
C SER A 310 -16.19 27.68 2.58
N TYR A 311 -16.68 26.45 2.63
CA TYR A 311 -18.10 26.09 2.47
C TYR A 311 -18.66 25.45 3.76
N ARG A 312 -19.98 25.37 3.83
CA ARG A 312 -20.77 24.80 4.94
C ARG A 312 -21.76 23.78 4.38
N ALA A 313 -22.35 22.96 5.26
CA ALA A 313 -23.22 21.85 4.88
C ALA A 313 -24.35 22.28 3.92
N GLU A 314 -25.04 23.37 4.21
CA GLU A 314 -26.17 23.84 3.41
C GLU A 314 -25.75 24.29 2.00
N ARG A 315 -24.63 25.03 1.88
CA ARG A 315 -24.06 25.41 0.58
C ARG A 315 -23.64 24.18 -0.22
N TYR A 316 -23.07 23.18 0.45
CA TYR A 316 -22.67 21.92 -0.18
C TYR A 316 -23.90 21.18 -0.72
N LEU A 317 -24.95 21.01 0.10
CA LEU A 317 -26.19 20.36 -0.31
C LEU A 317 -26.88 21.10 -1.46
N GLY A 318 -26.89 22.43 -1.44
CA GLY A 318 -27.40 23.23 -2.56
C GLY A 318 -26.64 23.00 -3.87
N ILE A 319 -25.34 22.69 -3.84
CA ILE A 319 -24.58 22.27 -5.04
C ILE A 319 -25.07 20.90 -5.52
N ILE A 320 -25.26 19.94 -4.60
CA ILE A 320 -25.77 18.61 -4.92
C ILE A 320 -27.16 18.70 -5.57
N ASP A 321 -28.04 19.55 -5.04
CA ASP A 321 -29.39 19.74 -5.57
C ASP A 321 -29.36 20.32 -6.99
N ARG A 322 -28.51 21.32 -7.25
CA ARG A 322 -28.34 21.88 -8.61
C ARG A 322 -27.77 20.86 -9.60
N VAL A 323 -26.79 20.05 -9.18
CA VAL A 323 -26.24 18.97 -10.02
C VAL A 323 -27.33 17.95 -10.36
N ARG A 324 -28.14 17.53 -9.38
CA ARG A 324 -29.24 16.58 -9.60
C ARG A 324 -30.38 17.15 -10.43
N ALA A 325 -30.67 18.45 -10.30
CA ALA A 325 -31.66 19.12 -11.14
C ALA A 325 -31.22 19.14 -12.61
N ALA A 326 -29.94 19.40 -12.88
CA ALA A 326 -29.39 19.42 -14.25
C ALA A 326 -29.15 18.00 -14.81
N MET A 327 -28.70 17.06 -13.97
CA MET A 327 -28.34 15.70 -14.36
C MET A 327 -28.85 14.70 -13.30
N PRO A 328 -30.14 14.29 -13.35
CA PRO A 328 -30.73 13.42 -12.33
C PRO A 328 -30.06 12.04 -12.19
N HIS A 329 -29.40 11.58 -13.24
CA HIS A 329 -28.71 10.29 -13.30
C HIS A 329 -27.21 10.39 -12.94
N ALA A 330 -26.71 11.56 -12.51
CA ALA A 330 -25.31 11.73 -12.17
C ALA A 330 -24.93 10.97 -10.90
N ALA A 331 -23.86 10.17 -10.97
CA ALA A 331 -23.29 9.53 -9.79
C ALA A 331 -22.40 10.52 -9.05
N ILE A 332 -22.85 10.92 -7.85
CA ILE A 332 -22.09 11.83 -6.99
C ILE A 332 -21.36 10.99 -5.94
N THR A 333 -20.04 11.15 -5.87
CA THR A 333 -19.20 10.49 -4.85
C THR A 333 -18.51 11.53 -3.98
N THR A 334 -18.01 11.13 -2.81
CA THR A 334 -17.37 12.07 -1.88
C THR A 334 -16.22 11.44 -1.09
N ASP A 335 -15.47 12.27 -0.37
CA ASP A 335 -14.51 11.87 0.65
C ASP A 335 -15.00 12.36 2.01
N LEU A 336 -14.87 11.54 3.05
CA LEU A 336 -15.23 11.85 4.43
C LEU A 336 -14.08 11.50 5.38
N ILE A 337 -13.81 12.38 6.34
CA ILE A 337 -12.80 12.18 7.40
C ILE A 337 -13.52 12.12 8.73
N VAL A 338 -13.41 10.97 9.41
CA VAL A 338 -13.96 10.73 10.76
C VAL A 338 -12.85 10.92 11.79
N GLY A 339 -13.18 11.51 12.94
CA GLY A 339 -12.24 11.64 14.05
C GLY A 339 -11.29 12.83 13.89
N PHE A 340 -11.69 13.88 13.15
CA PHE A 340 -10.90 15.11 13.07
C PHE A 340 -10.73 15.73 14.47
N PRO A 341 -9.59 16.37 14.80
CA PRO A 341 -9.34 16.90 16.14
C PRO A 341 -10.48 17.80 16.63
N GLY A 342 -11.04 17.44 17.78
CA GLY A 342 -12.14 18.12 18.44
C GLY A 342 -13.55 17.69 17.99
N GLU A 343 -13.74 16.79 17.02
CA GLU A 343 -15.06 16.30 16.58
C GLU A 343 -15.88 15.65 17.72
N THR A 344 -17.05 16.22 18.00
CA THR A 344 -18.00 15.71 19.00
C THR A 344 -18.99 14.71 18.39
N GLU A 345 -19.82 14.07 19.21
CA GLU A 345 -20.85 13.15 18.70
C GLU A 345 -21.92 13.91 17.91
N GLU A 346 -22.24 15.14 18.32
CA GLU A 346 -23.15 16.03 17.62
C GLU A 346 -22.62 16.41 16.22
N ASP A 347 -21.32 16.63 16.09
CA ASP A 347 -20.69 16.91 14.78
C ASP A 347 -20.70 15.69 13.87
N PHE A 348 -20.48 14.51 14.44
CA PHE A 348 -20.54 13.25 13.71
C PHE A 348 -21.98 12.97 13.26
N ALA A 349 -22.98 13.18 14.13
CA ALA A 349 -24.39 13.08 13.78
C ALA A 349 -24.79 14.04 12.66
N ALA A 350 -24.29 15.28 12.66
CA ALA A 350 -24.47 16.22 11.55
C ALA A 350 -23.84 15.72 10.25
N THR A 351 -22.69 15.05 10.32
CA THR A 351 -22.07 14.38 9.16
C THR A 351 -22.96 13.27 8.60
N LEU A 352 -23.52 12.42 9.47
CA LEU A 352 -24.47 11.40 9.05
C LEU A 352 -25.74 12.00 8.41
N ASP A 353 -26.26 13.11 8.93
CA ASP A 353 -27.41 13.81 8.35
C ASP A 353 -27.14 14.29 6.91
N VAL A 354 -25.99 14.95 6.68
CA VAL A 354 -25.61 15.40 5.33
C VAL A 354 -25.45 14.21 4.39
N VAL A 355 -24.88 13.08 4.84
CA VAL A 355 -24.76 11.86 4.04
C VAL A 355 -26.14 11.30 3.66
N ARG A 356 -27.10 11.27 4.61
CA ARG A 356 -28.50 10.86 4.33
C ARG A 356 -29.18 11.75 3.30
N ARG A 357 -29.06 13.07 3.44
CA ARG A 357 -29.67 14.06 2.52
C ARG A 357 -29.00 14.01 1.14
N ALA A 358 -27.67 13.97 1.11
CA ALA A 358 -26.91 13.97 -0.13
C ALA A 358 -27.05 12.65 -0.91
N ARG A 359 -27.32 11.51 -0.26
CA ARG A 359 -27.46 10.18 -0.89
C ARG A 359 -26.35 9.87 -1.91
N PHE A 360 -25.08 9.91 -1.49
CA PHE A 360 -23.95 9.67 -2.40
C PHE A 360 -23.99 8.27 -3.01
N ALA A 361 -23.60 8.15 -4.28
CA ALA A 361 -23.46 6.86 -4.95
C ALA A 361 -22.35 6.00 -4.31
N ALA A 362 -21.28 6.65 -3.85
CA ALA A 362 -20.23 6.06 -3.04
C ALA A 362 -19.52 7.15 -2.21
N ALA A 363 -18.95 6.78 -1.07
CA ALA A 363 -18.07 7.67 -0.31
C ALA A 363 -16.76 6.95 0.05
N PHE A 364 -15.63 7.61 -0.14
CA PHE A 364 -14.36 7.16 0.41
C PHE A 364 -14.24 7.68 1.84
N THR A 365 -14.35 6.78 2.81
CA THR A 365 -14.27 7.11 4.23
C THR A 365 -12.84 6.92 4.72
N PHE A 366 -12.36 7.89 5.49
CA PHE A 366 -11.02 7.89 6.06
C PHE A 366 -11.11 8.18 7.55
N GLN A 367 -10.30 7.49 8.35
CA GLN A 367 -10.00 7.92 9.71
C GLN A 367 -8.96 9.05 9.64
N TYR A 368 -9.13 10.11 10.42
CA TYR A 368 -8.13 11.17 10.51
C TYR A 368 -6.78 10.57 10.91
N SER A 369 -5.75 10.88 10.14
CA SER A 369 -4.37 10.48 10.44
C SER A 369 -3.54 11.73 10.69
N LYS A 370 -2.96 11.82 11.90
CA LYS A 370 -2.09 12.92 12.30
C LYS A 370 -0.85 12.94 11.41
N ARG A 371 -0.69 14.00 10.60
CA ARG A 371 0.44 14.17 9.69
C ARG A 371 1.36 15.31 10.16
N PRO A 372 2.62 15.02 10.55
CA PRO A 372 3.59 16.05 10.88
C PRO A 372 3.73 17.07 9.75
N GLY A 373 3.70 18.35 10.09
CA GLY A 373 3.74 19.48 9.15
C GLY A 373 2.37 20.04 8.74
N THR A 374 1.27 19.43 9.18
CA THR A 374 -0.08 19.97 8.95
C THR A 374 -0.60 20.70 10.19
N PRO A 375 -1.32 21.83 10.06
CA PRO A 375 -1.88 22.52 11.23
C PRO A 375 -2.77 21.64 12.12
N ALA A 376 -3.54 20.72 11.52
CA ALA A 376 -4.42 19.81 12.26
C ALA A 376 -3.65 18.84 13.16
N ALA A 377 -2.40 18.51 12.83
CA ALA A 377 -1.60 17.63 13.65
C ALA A 377 -1.29 18.23 15.03
N GLU A 378 -1.23 19.56 15.12
CA GLU A 378 -0.94 20.29 16.37
C GLU A 378 -2.21 20.79 17.07
N LEU A 379 -3.41 20.49 16.55
CA LEU A 379 -4.66 20.82 17.23
C LEU A 379 -4.87 19.92 18.46
N ASP A 380 -5.38 20.52 19.52
CA ASP A 380 -5.88 19.80 20.70
C ASP A 380 -7.14 18.97 20.36
N GLY A 381 -7.57 18.13 21.29
CA GLY A 381 -8.79 17.33 21.14
C GLY A 381 -8.65 16.16 20.18
N GLN A 382 -7.46 15.57 20.07
CA GLN A 382 -7.27 14.32 19.35
C GLN A 382 -8.18 13.22 19.93
N ILE A 383 -8.91 12.51 19.08
CA ILE A 383 -9.97 11.59 19.51
C ILE A 383 -9.39 10.18 19.73
N PRO A 384 -9.75 9.47 20.80
CA PRO A 384 -9.31 8.10 21.02
C PRO A 384 -9.67 7.19 19.83
N LYS A 385 -8.73 6.32 19.42
CA LYS A 385 -8.88 5.42 18.27
C LYS A 385 -10.17 4.57 18.32
N ALA A 386 -10.61 4.15 19.51
CA ALA A 386 -11.83 3.37 19.67
C ALA A 386 -13.09 4.16 19.24
N VAL A 387 -13.17 5.45 19.57
CA VAL A 387 -14.28 6.32 19.15
C VAL A 387 -14.21 6.60 17.65
N VAL A 388 -13.02 6.85 17.10
CA VAL A 388 -12.84 7.03 15.65
C VAL A 388 -13.27 5.77 14.88
N GLN A 389 -12.94 4.59 15.40
CA GLN A 389 -13.30 3.30 14.79
C GLN A 389 -14.83 3.08 14.81
N GLU A 390 -15.48 3.30 15.95
CA GLU A 390 -16.94 3.15 16.11
C GLU A 390 -17.70 4.09 15.16
N ARG A 391 -17.31 5.37 15.10
CA ARG A 391 -17.88 6.33 14.15
C ARG A 391 -17.61 5.94 12.70
N TYR A 392 -16.41 5.47 12.38
CA TYR A 392 -16.07 5.02 11.04
C TYR A 392 -16.99 3.87 10.59
N GLU A 393 -17.24 2.88 11.46
CA GLU A 393 -18.12 1.74 11.19
C GLU A 393 -19.57 2.19 10.96
N ARG A 394 -20.12 3.06 11.83
CA ARG A 394 -21.47 3.63 11.65
C ARG A 394 -21.63 4.40 10.34
N LEU A 395 -20.60 5.16 9.95
CA LEU A 395 -20.62 5.91 8.69
C LEU A 395 -20.58 4.97 7.48
N VAL A 396 -19.75 3.92 7.54
CA VAL A 396 -19.66 2.91 6.46
C VAL A 396 -21.00 2.18 6.31
N GLU A 397 -21.60 1.72 7.41
CA GLU A 397 -22.90 1.03 7.39
C GLU A 397 -23.99 1.91 6.75
N LEU A 398 -24.08 3.17 7.17
CA LEU A 398 -25.03 4.12 6.59
C LEU A 398 -24.79 4.32 5.08
N GLN A 399 -23.55 4.55 4.68
CA GLN A 399 -23.21 4.79 3.28
C GLN A 399 -23.46 3.55 2.42
N GLU A 400 -23.12 2.35 2.90
CA GLU A 400 -23.36 1.09 2.16
C GLU A 400 -24.85 0.85 1.94
N SER A 401 -25.69 1.15 2.94
CA SER A 401 -27.16 1.09 2.79
C SER A 401 -27.67 2.05 1.71
N ILE A 402 -27.19 3.30 1.71
CA ILE A 402 -27.55 4.31 0.69
C ILE A 402 -27.07 3.89 -0.70
N SER A 403 -25.83 3.43 -0.82
CA SER A 403 -25.23 2.97 -2.08
C SER A 403 -25.98 1.76 -2.64
N LEU A 404 -26.35 0.79 -1.79
CA LEU A 404 -27.14 -0.37 -2.20
C LEU A 404 -28.52 0.05 -2.72
N GLN A 405 -29.25 0.90 -1.99
CA GLN A 405 -30.55 1.41 -2.43
C GLN A 405 -30.44 2.13 -3.79
N GLY A 406 -29.42 2.98 -3.95
CA GLY A 406 -29.18 3.70 -5.20
C GLY A 406 -28.80 2.77 -6.36
N ASN A 407 -28.08 1.69 -6.09
CA ASN A 407 -27.70 0.70 -7.09
C ASN A 407 -28.86 -0.24 -7.45
N GLN A 408 -29.72 -0.61 -6.50
CA GLN A 408 -30.92 -1.41 -6.73
C GLN A 408 -31.90 -0.70 -7.68
N ALA A 409 -32.01 0.62 -7.59
CA ALA A 409 -32.84 1.42 -8.51
C ALA A 409 -32.36 1.38 -9.98
N LEU A 410 -31.14 0.89 -10.24
CA LEU A 410 -30.61 0.71 -11.59
C LEU A 410 -30.88 -0.67 -12.18
N VAL A 411 -31.35 -1.64 -11.37
CA VAL A 411 -31.69 -2.97 -11.87
C VAL A 411 -32.79 -2.86 -12.93
N GLY A 412 -32.58 -3.52 -14.07
CA GLY A 412 -33.43 -3.44 -15.26
C GLY A 412 -33.07 -2.31 -16.23
N GLN A 413 -32.16 -1.39 -15.87
CA GLN A 413 -31.73 -0.32 -16.78
C GLN A 413 -30.63 -0.80 -17.73
N THR A 414 -30.66 -0.27 -18.97
CA THR A 414 -29.58 -0.45 -19.94
C THR A 414 -28.42 0.48 -19.63
N VAL A 415 -27.20 -0.06 -19.63
CA VAL A 415 -25.96 0.68 -19.35
C VAL A 415 -24.92 0.45 -20.44
N GLU A 416 -24.15 1.49 -20.77
CA GLU A 416 -22.96 1.42 -21.63
C GLU A 416 -21.69 1.28 -20.78
N LEU A 417 -20.93 0.22 -21.02
CA LEU A 417 -19.68 -0.11 -20.33
C LEU A 417 -18.49 0.07 -21.25
N LEU A 418 -17.46 0.76 -20.77
CA LEU A 418 -16.11 0.66 -21.31
C LEU A 418 -15.42 -0.51 -20.61
N VAL A 419 -15.09 -1.54 -21.38
CA VAL A 419 -14.54 -2.78 -20.85
C VAL A 419 -13.14 -2.53 -20.31
N ALA A 420 -12.93 -2.90 -19.05
CA ALA A 420 -11.68 -2.60 -18.34
C ALA A 420 -10.74 -3.81 -18.32
N THR A 421 -9.44 -3.54 -18.22
CA THR A 421 -8.43 -4.60 -18.02
C THR A 421 -8.35 -4.96 -16.54
N GLY A 422 -8.68 -6.21 -16.18
CA GLY A 422 -8.34 -6.78 -14.87
C GLY A 422 -8.98 -6.14 -13.63
N GLU A 423 -10.13 -5.48 -13.77
CA GLU A 423 -10.81 -4.87 -12.62
C GLU A 423 -11.57 -5.89 -11.74
N GLY A 424 -11.86 -7.10 -12.25
CA GLY A 424 -12.53 -8.12 -11.47
C GLY A 424 -11.58 -9.15 -10.89
N ARG A 425 -11.45 -9.15 -9.56
CA ARG A 425 -10.61 -10.12 -8.83
C ARG A 425 -11.04 -11.58 -8.99
N LYS A 426 -12.27 -11.81 -9.49
CA LYS A 426 -12.91 -13.12 -9.64
C LYS A 426 -13.38 -13.37 -11.08
N ASP A 427 -12.89 -12.61 -12.06
CA ASP A 427 -13.34 -12.70 -13.45
C ASP A 427 -13.21 -14.15 -13.98
N SER A 428 -12.07 -14.81 -13.73
CA SER A 428 -11.86 -16.21 -14.09
C SER A 428 -12.78 -17.19 -13.36
N ALA A 429 -13.08 -16.94 -12.08
CA ALA A 429 -13.94 -17.81 -11.27
C ALA A 429 -15.43 -17.65 -11.58
N THR A 430 -15.84 -16.51 -12.16
CA THR A 430 -17.24 -16.18 -12.43
C THR A 430 -17.59 -16.16 -13.91
N ALA A 431 -16.61 -16.35 -14.80
CA ALA A 431 -16.75 -16.18 -16.25
C ALA A 431 -17.34 -14.81 -16.64
N ARG A 432 -17.05 -13.77 -15.84
CA ARG A 432 -17.47 -12.39 -16.09
C ARG A 432 -16.28 -11.54 -16.52
N MET A 433 -16.57 -10.49 -17.27
CA MET A 433 -15.65 -9.37 -17.45
C MET A 433 -16.15 -8.16 -16.65
N SER A 434 -15.26 -7.20 -16.46
CA SER A 434 -15.56 -5.97 -15.74
C SER A 434 -15.47 -4.76 -16.66
N GLY A 435 -16.37 -3.80 -16.49
CA GLY A 435 -16.34 -2.53 -17.20
C GLY A 435 -16.88 -1.40 -16.36
N ARG A 436 -16.57 -0.17 -16.78
CA ARG A 436 -17.06 1.04 -16.12
C ARG A 436 -18.18 1.69 -16.91
N ALA A 437 -19.28 1.96 -16.23
CA ALA A 437 -20.39 2.75 -16.77
C ALA A 437 -19.96 4.21 -17.01
N ARG A 438 -20.76 4.97 -17.77
CA ARG A 438 -20.51 6.41 -17.97
C ARG A 438 -20.46 7.18 -16.64
N ASP A 439 -21.30 6.82 -15.67
CA ASP A 439 -21.30 7.40 -14.32
C ASP A 439 -20.12 6.92 -13.42
N GLY A 440 -19.28 6.01 -13.93
CA GLY A 440 -18.08 5.51 -13.26
C GLY A 440 -18.28 4.27 -12.39
N ARG A 441 -19.53 3.80 -12.21
CA ARG A 441 -19.82 2.58 -11.46
C ARG A 441 -19.18 1.36 -12.13
N LEU A 442 -18.68 0.44 -11.30
CA LEU A 442 -18.14 -0.84 -11.73
C LEU A 442 -19.28 -1.82 -12.01
N VAL A 443 -19.27 -2.44 -13.18
CA VAL A 443 -20.25 -3.44 -13.58
C VAL A 443 -19.53 -4.71 -14.00
N HIS A 444 -19.88 -5.82 -13.36
CA HIS A 444 -19.45 -7.15 -13.78
C HIS A 444 -20.52 -7.73 -14.71
N PHE A 445 -20.13 -8.11 -15.93
CA PHE A 445 -21.07 -8.56 -16.95
C PHE A 445 -20.63 -9.89 -17.58
N ALA A 446 -21.60 -10.69 -18.02
CA ALA A 446 -21.33 -11.89 -18.79
C ALA A 446 -20.85 -11.50 -20.20
N ALA A 447 -19.61 -11.85 -20.53
CA ALA A 447 -19.00 -11.52 -21.81
C ALA A 447 -19.00 -12.72 -22.77
N ASP A 448 -18.87 -12.44 -24.06
CA ASP A 448 -18.48 -13.45 -25.06
C ASP A 448 -16.97 -13.37 -25.33
N ASP A 449 -16.40 -14.40 -25.94
CA ASP A 449 -14.95 -14.50 -26.25
C ASP A 449 -14.43 -13.40 -27.20
N ARG A 450 -15.32 -12.59 -27.81
CA ARG A 450 -14.97 -11.55 -28.78
C ARG A 450 -14.75 -10.19 -28.13
N VAL A 451 -15.22 -10.01 -26.89
CA VAL A 451 -15.07 -8.75 -26.15
C VAL A 451 -13.64 -8.58 -25.66
N ARG A 452 -13.09 -7.37 -25.84
CA ARG A 452 -11.73 -7.04 -25.41
C ARG A 452 -11.74 -5.81 -24.51
N PRO A 453 -10.76 -5.66 -23.61
CA PRO A 453 -10.53 -4.40 -22.92
C PRO A 453 -10.42 -3.23 -23.89
N GLY A 454 -11.10 -2.13 -23.59
CA GLY A 454 -11.21 -0.94 -24.45
C GLY A 454 -12.38 -0.95 -25.44
N ASP A 455 -13.05 -2.10 -25.66
CA ASP A 455 -14.30 -2.13 -26.41
C ASP A 455 -15.45 -1.50 -25.58
N LEU A 456 -16.53 -1.10 -26.28
CA LEU A 456 -17.74 -0.59 -25.65
C LEU A 456 -18.87 -1.60 -25.81
N VAL A 457 -19.54 -1.91 -24.71
CA VAL A 457 -20.67 -2.84 -24.69
C VAL A 457 -21.89 -2.19 -24.04
N THR A 458 -23.09 -2.55 -24.50
CA THR A 458 -24.32 -2.22 -23.80
C THR A 458 -24.96 -3.49 -23.25
N THR A 459 -25.46 -3.43 -22.03
CA THR A 459 -26.08 -4.56 -21.31
C THR A 459 -27.13 -4.05 -20.33
N VAL A 460 -27.88 -4.97 -19.70
CA VAL A 460 -28.91 -4.66 -18.70
C VAL A 460 -28.43 -5.07 -17.32
N ILE A 461 -28.56 -4.19 -16.34
CA ILE A 461 -28.23 -4.50 -14.95
C ILE A 461 -29.22 -5.53 -14.41
N THR A 462 -28.71 -6.65 -13.91
CA THR A 462 -29.49 -7.76 -13.32
C THR A 462 -29.38 -7.84 -11.81
N GLY A 463 -28.34 -7.26 -11.22
CA GLY A 463 -28.11 -7.29 -9.79
C GLY A 463 -27.31 -6.10 -9.28
N ALA A 464 -27.39 -5.87 -7.98
CA ALA A 464 -26.74 -4.75 -7.31
C ALA A 464 -26.09 -5.19 -5.99
N ALA A 465 -24.89 -4.69 -5.74
CA ALA A 465 -24.21 -4.71 -4.46
C ALA A 465 -23.89 -3.27 -4.04
N PRO A 466 -23.45 -3.00 -2.79
CA PRO A 466 -23.10 -1.63 -2.38
C PRO A 466 -22.00 -1.00 -3.25
N HIS A 467 -21.04 -1.81 -3.73
CA HIS A 467 -19.82 -1.32 -4.39
C HIS A 467 -19.72 -1.65 -5.88
N HIS A 468 -20.66 -2.41 -6.44
CA HIS A 468 -20.65 -2.81 -7.85
C HIS A 468 -22.06 -3.22 -8.32
N LEU A 469 -22.24 -3.29 -9.63
CA LEU A 469 -23.43 -3.83 -10.29
C LEU A 469 -23.10 -5.14 -11.02
N ILE A 470 -24.13 -5.92 -11.32
CA ILE A 470 -24.05 -7.17 -12.08
C ILE A 470 -24.95 -7.05 -13.30
N ALA A 471 -24.49 -7.52 -14.46
CA ALA A 471 -25.23 -7.53 -15.72
C ALA A 471 -25.06 -8.87 -16.45
N ASP A 472 -25.87 -9.86 -16.05
CA ASP A 472 -25.83 -11.22 -16.58
C ASP A 472 -26.85 -11.46 -17.71
N ALA A 473 -27.60 -10.45 -18.13
CA ALA A 473 -28.62 -10.56 -19.18
C ALA A 473 -28.02 -10.74 -20.60
N GLY A 474 -26.68 -10.81 -20.71
CA GLY A 474 -25.95 -10.83 -21.97
C GLY A 474 -25.71 -9.43 -22.53
N ILE A 475 -25.03 -9.39 -23.68
CA ILE A 475 -24.66 -8.15 -24.37
C ILE A 475 -25.75 -7.78 -25.39
N LEU A 476 -26.30 -6.57 -25.27
CA LEU A 476 -27.27 -6.02 -26.22
C LEU A 476 -26.58 -5.46 -27.48
N SER A 477 -25.44 -4.79 -27.31
CA SER A 477 -24.60 -4.33 -28.41
C SER A 477 -23.12 -4.33 -28.04
N HIS A 478 -22.26 -4.58 -29.02
CA HIS A 478 -20.80 -4.56 -28.87
C HIS A 478 -20.21 -3.72 -30.00
N ARG A 479 -19.43 -2.70 -29.63
CA ARG A 479 -18.63 -1.89 -30.56
C ARG A 479 -17.16 -2.12 -30.29
N ARG A 480 -16.48 -2.69 -31.29
CA ARG A 480 -15.03 -2.78 -31.31
C ARG A 480 -14.42 -1.40 -31.50
N THR A 481 -13.33 -1.13 -30.80
CA THR A 481 -12.66 0.18 -30.83
C THR A 481 -11.19 0.04 -31.21
N ARG A 482 -10.59 1.15 -31.66
CA ARG A 482 -9.13 1.22 -31.89
C ARG A 482 -8.35 0.89 -30.62
N ALA A 483 -8.88 1.30 -29.47
CA ALA A 483 -8.30 0.98 -28.17
C ALA A 483 -8.27 -0.54 -27.90
N GLY A 484 -9.37 -1.23 -28.21
CA GLY A 484 -9.44 -2.69 -28.13
C GLY A 484 -8.51 -3.39 -29.12
N ASP A 485 -8.25 -2.78 -30.29
CA ASP A 485 -7.26 -3.29 -31.25
C ASP A 485 -5.82 -3.11 -30.75
N ALA A 486 -5.53 -2.01 -30.05
CA ALA A 486 -4.23 -1.76 -29.44
C ALA A 486 -3.91 -2.71 -28.26
N HIS A 487 -4.94 -3.22 -27.59
CA HIS A 487 -4.77 -4.21 -26.51
C HIS A 487 -4.52 -5.64 -27.02
N ALA A 488 -4.81 -5.95 -28.29
CA ALA A 488 -4.61 -7.29 -28.81
C ALA A 488 -3.12 -7.70 -28.77
N PRO A 489 -2.78 -8.92 -28.32
CA PRO A 489 -1.39 -9.37 -28.25
C PRO A 489 -0.73 -9.26 -29.62
N ALA A 490 0.55 -8.86 -29.64
CA ALA A 490 1.31 -8.53 -30.85
C ALA A 490 1.28 -9.61 -31.96
N GLY A 491 0.90 -10.85 -31.64
CA GLY A 491 0.67 -11.94 -32.60
C GLY A 491 -0.56 -11.78 -33.52
N ALA A 492 -1.54 -10.92 -33.20
CA ALA A 492 -2.71 -10.67 -34.06
C ALA A 492 -2.50 -9.53 -35.07
N ARG A 493 -1.54 -8.61 -34.80
CA ARG A 493 -1.22 -7.47 -35.68
C ARG A 493 -0.63 -7.89 -37.05
N ALA A 494 -0.17 -9.14 -37.19
CA ALA A 494 0.38 -9.65 -38.44
C ALA A 494 -0.68 -10.16 -39.44
N ALA A 495 -1.95 -10.31 -39.05
CA ALA A 495 -2.99 -10.92 -39.89
C ALA A 495 -3.92 -9.93 -40.63
N SER A 496 -3.87 -8.63 -40.32
CA SER A 496 -4.80 -7.63 -40.90
C SER A 496 -4.20 -6.76 -42.00
N VAL A 497 -2.99 -7.05 -42.47
CA VAL A 497 -2.32 -6.31 -43.56
C VAL A 497 -1.78 -7.31 -44.58
N SER A 498 -2.67 -8.01 -45.30
CA SER A 498 -2.43 -8.57 -46.65
C SER A 498 -3.59 -9.50 -47.03
N ALA A 499 -4.52 -9.06 -47.87
CA ALA A 499 -5.35 -9.95 -48.71
C ALA A 499 -6.09 -9.16 -49.80
N CYS A 500 -5.45 -8.97 -50.95
CA CYS A 500 -6.16 -8.84 -52.23
C CYS A 500 -6.90 -10.16 -52.54
N PRO A 501 -8.16 -10.15 -53.01
CA PRO A 501 -8.84 -11.39 -53.41
C PRO A 501 -8.52 -11.73 -54.87
N PRO A 502 -8.51 -13.02 -55.24
CA PRO A 502 -9.65 -13.46 -56.05
C PRO A 502 -10.12 -14.92 -55.84
N SER A 503 -11.44 -15.08 -55.99
CA SER A 503 -12.21 -16.21 -56.56
C SER A 503 -11.75 -17.67 -56.36
N GLY A 504 -12.64 -18.51 -55.82
CA GLY A 504 -12.56 -19.96 -56.04
C GLY A 504 -13.44 -20.80 -55.11
N ARG A 505 -14.50 -21.39 -55.66
CA ARG A 505 -15.57 -22.17 -55.00
C ARG A 505 -15.07 -23.46 -54.32
N ARG A 506 -15.58 -23.79 -53.12
CA ARG A 506 -16.43 -24.96 -52.79
C ARG A 506 -16.66 -25.11 -51.28
N ARG A 507 -17.91 -25.45 -50.92
CA ARG A 507 -18.49 -25.81 -49.60
C ARG A 507 -18.82 -27.33 -49.62
N PRO A 508 -19.44 -27.94 -48.59
CA PRO A 508 -19.17 -27.95 -47.13
C PRO A 508 -19.24 -29.41 -46.55
N GLY A 509 -19.07 -29.60 -45.24
CA GLY A 509 -19.39 -30.89 -44.60
C GLY A 509 -19.26 -30.88 -43.06
N PRO A 510 -20.31 -31.23 -42.30
CA PRO A 510 -20.29 -31.27 -40.82
C PRO A 510 -20.19 -32.70 -40.28
N THR A 511 -19.36 -32.94 -39.25
CA THR A 511 -19.50 -34.15 -38.41
C THR A 511 -18.83 -34.00 -37.04
N ARG A 512 -19.69 -34.16 -36.03
CA ARG A 512 -19.47 -34.45 -34.60
C ARG A 512 -18.70 -35.77 -34.41
N TRP A 513 -17.92 -35.91 -33.34
CA TRP A 513 -17.45 -37.11 -32.56
C TRP A 513 -16.10 -36.72 -31.92
N MET A 514 -16.04 -36.27 -30.66
CA MET A 514 -15.99 -37.04 -29.40
C MET A 514 -14.74 -37.92 -29.22
N CYS A 515 -14.18 -37.82 -28.01
CA CYS A 515 -13.04 -38.56 -27.42
C CYS A 515 -11.63 -38.02 -27.70
N LEU A 516 -11.13 -37.20 -26.76
CA LEU A 516 -9.88 -37.46 -26.05
C LEU A 516 -9.98 -36.81 -24.66
N MET A 517 -10.42 -37.60 -23.67
CA MET A 517 -10.11 -37.38 -22.26
C MET A 517 -8.60 -37.50 -22.10
N ASN A 518 -7.91 -36.44 -21.66
CA ASN A 518 -7.22 -36.40 -20.36
C ASN A 518 -6.39 -35.12 -20.26
N ASP A 519 -6.43 -34.54 -19.07
CA ASP A 519 -5.43 -33.63 -18.51
C ASP A 519 -5.30 -32.23 -19.14
N ASP A 520 -6.13 -31.31 -18.65
CA ASP A 520 -5.68 -29.94 -18.37
C ASP A 520 -6.38 -29.42 -17.12
N ARG A 521 -6.01 -30.02 -15.98
CA ARG A 521 -6.09 -29.38 -14.67
C ARG A 521 -5.02 -28.29 -14.65
N ASN A 522 -5.28 -27.14 -15.27
CA ASN A 522 -4.25 -26.13 -15.51
C ASN A 522 -4.76 -24.73 -15.10
N HIS A 523 -4.25 -24.08 -14.05
CA HIS A 523 -3.32 -24.50 -13.00
C HIS A 523 -3.45 -23.43 -11.91
N ASP A 524 -3.82 -23.82 -10.69
CA ASP A 524 -3.06 -23.31 -9.55
C ASP A 524 -1.63 -23.77 -9.83
N ASP A 525 -0.80 -22.90 -10.41
CA ASP A 525 0.59 -23.26 -10.73
C ASP A 525 1.19 -23.88 -9.46
N PRO A 526 1.60 -25.17 -9.48
CA PRO A 526 2.15 -25.83 -8.30
C PRO A 526 3.34 -25.06 -7.73
N ARG A 527 4.04 -24.28 -8.58
CA ARG A 527 5.11 -23.37 -8.15
C ARG A 527 4.55 -22.15 -7.43
N LEU A 528 3.43 -21.57 -7.86
CA LEU A 528 2.72 -20.48 -7.14
C LEU A 528 2.11 -20.98 -5.82
N GLY A 529 1.53 -22.18 -5.79
CA GLY A 529 1.06 -22.83 -4.55
C GLY A 529 2.20 -23.14 -3.58
N ALA A 530 3.32 -23.67 -4.10
CA ALA A 530 4.54 -23.89 -3.32
C ALA A 530 5.16 -22.58 -2.84
N LEU A 531 5.25 -21.55 -3.69
CA LEU A 531 5.73 -20.21 -3.33
C LEU A 531 4.85 -19.57 -2.25
N ARG A 532 3.52 -19.69 -2.36
CA ARG A 532 2.60 -19.18 -1.33
C ARG A 532 2.81 -19.92 -0.01
N THR A 533 2.96 -21.24 -0.05
CA THR A 533 3.25 -22.06 1.14
C THR A 533 4.63 -21.73 1.73
N GLU A 534 5.65 -21.49 0.90
CA GLU A 534 6.99 -21.07 1.30
C GLU A 534 7.01 -19.67 1.90
N ILE A 535 6.26 -18.73 1.32
CA ILE A 535 6.07 -17.38 1.84
C ILE A 535 5.34 -17.45 3.19
N GLU A 536 4.25 -18.20 3.30
CA GLU A 536 3.54 -18.40 4.57
C GLU A 536 4.41 -19.14 5.61
N ALA A 537 5.28 -20.06 5.19
CA ALA A 537 6.24 -20.73 6.06
C ALA A 537 7.40 -19.80 6.46
N ALA A 538 7.84 -18.90 5.57
CA ALA A 538 8.83 -17.87 5.86
C ALA A 538 8.26 -16.81 6.79
N GLU A 539 7.04 -16.34 6.57
CA GLU A 539 6.32 -15.42 7.44
C GLU A 539 6.08 -16.04 8.82
N ARG A 540 5.71 -17.32 8.90
CA ARG A 540 5.61 -18.05 10.18
C ARG A 540 6.97 -18.15 10.90
N ARG A 541 8.06 -18.40 10.17
CA ARG A 541 9.42 -18.42 10.73
C ARG A 541 9.85 -17.05 11.26
N VAL A 542 9.55 -15.98 10.52
CA VAL A 542 9.89 -14.59 10.90
C VAL A 542 9.02 -14.10 12.05
N ALA A 543 7.72 -14.43 12.05
CA ALA A 543 6.80 -14.07 13.13
C ALA A 543 7.12 -14.80 14.45
N GLY A 544 7.71 -16.00 14.38
CA GLY A 544 8.11 -16.79 15.56
C GLY A 544 9.45 -16.40 16.19
N GLY A 545 10.21 -15.50 15.56
CA GLY A 545 11.54 -15.08 16.01
C GLY A 545 11.56 -13.74 16.76
N ILE A 546 12.50 -13.59 17.69
CA ILE A 546 12.92 -12.28 18.24
C ILE A 546 14.04 -11.69 17.37
N ASP A 547 14.02 -10.39 17.17
CA ASP A 547 15.20 -9.65 16.67
C ASP A 547 15.73 -8.74 17.79
N PRO A 548 16.71 -9.22 18.58
CA PRO A 548 17.23 -8.44 19.70
C PRO A 548 18.06 -7.23 19.23
N GLY A 549 18.41 -7.12 17.95
CA GLY A 549 19.17 -6.00 17.38
C GLY A 549 20.44 -5.66 18.17
N ALA A 550 20.74 -4.37 18.32
CA ALA A 550 21.87 -3.89 19.12
C ALA A 550 21.78 -4.29 20.61
N ARG A 551 20.58 -4.56 21.14
CA ARG A 551 20.41 -5.00 22.54
C ARG A 551 20.93 -6.42 22.73
N GLY A 552 20.87 -7.26 21.71
CA GLY A 552 21.45 -8.61 21.75
C GLY A 552 22.93 -8.60 22.08
N PHE A 553 23.67 -7.65 21.48
CA PHE A 553 25.09 -7.43 21.80
C PHE A 553 25.31 -7.02 23.25
N VAL A 554 24.48 -6.12 23.78
CA VAL A 554 24.52 -5.72 25.20
C VAL A 554 24.23 -6.89 26.12
N VAL A 555 23.21 -7.71 25.81
CA VAL A 555 22.91 -8.93 26.57
C VAL A 555 24.09 -9.90 26.55
N SER A 556 24.73 -10.12 25.40
CA SER A 556 25.95 -10.95 25.33
C SER A 556 27.06 -10.44 26.23
N ILE A 557 27.34 -9.13 26.23
CA ILE A 557 28.34 -8.53 27.14
C ILE A 557 27.98 -8.80 28.60
N LEU A 558 26.72 -8.59 28.99
CA LEU A 558 26.26 -8.80 30.35
C LEU A 558 26.35 -10.28 30.78
N VAL A 559 26.14 -11.22 29.86
CA VAL A 559 26.36 -12.65 30.13
C VAL A 559 27.83 -12.92 30.48
N PHE A 560 28.78 -12.31 29.76
CA PHE A 560 30.21 -12.42 30.08
C PHE A 560 30.57 -11.75 31.41
N VAL A 561 30.02 -10.56 31.68
CA VAL A 561 30.22 -9.87 32.97
C VAL A 561 29.69 -10.71 34.12
N LEU A 562 28.51 -11.34 33.95
CA LEU A 562 27.91 -12.21 34.95
C LEU A 562 28.81 -13.42 35.21
N LEU A 563 29.31 -14.11 34.18
CA LEU A 563 30.28 -15.20 34.34
C LEU A 563 31.57 -14.75 35.05
N GLY A 564 32.12 -13.59 34.66
CA GLY A 564 33.33 -13.03 35.28
C GLY A 564 33.13 -12.69 36.76
N SER A 565 31.93 -12.29 37.16
CA SER A 565 31.62 -11.96 38.57
C SER A 565 31.74 -13.14 39.53
N PHE A 566 31.69 -14.39 39.05
CA PHE A 566 31.89 -15.58 39.87
C PHE A 566 33.37 -15.88 40.19
N ILE A 567 34.31 -15.24 39.48
CA ILE A 567 35.75 -15.29 39.79
C ILE A 567 36.08 -14.39 40.99
N LEU A 568 35.29 -13.33 41.18
CA LEU A 568 35.46 -12.38 42.28
C LEU A 568 34.92 -12.95 43.61
N PRO A 569 35.39 -12.44 44.76
CA PRO A 569 34.91 -12.87 46.07
C PRO A 569 33.43 -12.51 46.26
N HIS A 570 32.61 -13.49 46.63
CA HIS A 570 31.18 -13.31 46.98
C HIS A 570 30.97 -13.16 48.49
N THR A 571 31.89 -13.67 49.31
CA THR A 571 31.89 -13.49 50.77
C THR A 571 33.33 -13.65 51.30
N GLY A 572 33.87 -12.65 51.99
CA GLY A 572 35.28 -12.66 52.42
C GLY A 572 36.21 -12.85 51.23
N ASP A 573 37.08 -13.87 51.29
CA ASP A 573 37.98 -14.27 50.20
C ASP A 573 37.41 -15.42 49.33
N VAL A 574 36.20 -15.91 49.63
CA VAL A 574 35.56 -17.04 48.94
C VAL A 574 34.96 -16.56 47.61
N ARG A 575 35.38 -17.16 46.50
CA ARG A 575 34.92 -16.78 45.15
C ARG A 575 33.49 -17.26 44.90
N GLY A 576 32.80 -16.63 43.95
CA GLY A 576 31.44 -17.03 43.59
C GLY A 576 31.31 -18.49 43.14
N TRP A 577 32.31 -19.03 42.44
CA TRP A 577 32.34 -20.45 42.07
C TRP A 577 32.40 -21.39 43.28
N ASP A 578 33.16 -21.02 44.29
CA ASP A 578 33.30 -21.77 45.54
C ASP A 578 31.97 -21.78 46.32
N VAL A 579 31.30 -20.62 46.37
CA VAL A 579 29.94 -20.47 46.95
C VAL A 579 28.92 -21.36 46.23
N LEU A 580 28.95 -21.39 44.90
CA LEU A 580 28.00 -22.16 44.09
C LEU A 580 28.11 -23.68 44.36
N PHE A 581 29.32 -24.22 44.25
CA PHE A 581 29.58 -25.65 44.39
C PHE A 581 29.69 -26.11 45.85
N GLY A 582 29.81 -25.19 46.81
CA GLY A 582 29.88 -25.50 48.23
C GLY A 582 31.19 -26.18 48.59
N THR A 583 32.32 -25.58 48.19
CA THR A 583 33.65 -26.06 48.56
C THR A 583 33.87 -25.94 50.08
N HIS A 584 34.93 -26.59 50.59
CA HIS A 584 35.25 -26.56 52.02
C HIS A 584 35.36 -25.11 52.56
N ASP A 585 35.92 -24.20 51.76
CA ASP A 585 36.06 -22.78 52.10
C ASP A 585 34.70 -22.06 52.17
N ALA A 586 33.73 -22.44 51.34
CA ALA A 586 32.36 -21.93 51.42
C ALA A 586 31.62 -22.42 52.70
N GLY A 587 31.94 -23.63 53.15
CA GLY A 587 31.46 -24.14 54.44
C GLY A 587 32.02 -23.35 55.63
N ALA A 588 33.32 -23.04 55.59
CA ALA A 588 34.00 -22.25 56.62
C ALA A 588 33.49 -20.79 56.70
N ALA A 589 33.08 -20.21 55.56
CA ALA A 589 32.54 -18.85 55.49
C ALA A 589 31.04 -18.73 55.85
N ALA A 590 30.42 -19.77 56.41
CA ALA A 590 29.01 -19.81 56.79
C ALA A 590 28.06 -19.29 55.68
N VAL A 591 28.30 -19.73 54.44
CA VAL A 591 27.53 -19.33 53.26
C VAL A 591 26.06 -19.70 53.45
N ALA A 592 25.18 -18.70 53.40
CA ALA A 592 23.75 -18.92 53.54
C ALA A 592 23.12 -19.49 52.26
N LEU A 593 22.08 -20.30 52.41
CA LEU A 593 21.28 -20.88 51.32
C LEU A 593 20.87 -19.84 50.25
N PRO A 594 20.44 -18.60 50.58
CA PRO A 594 20.13 -17.56 49.59
C PRO A 594 21.25 -17.27 48.59
N SER A 595 22.52 -17.26 49.01
CA SER A 595 23.66 -17.00 48.11
C SER A 595 23.84 -18.12 47.09
N ARG A 596 23.66 -19.38 47.51
CA ARG A 596 23.73 -20.54 46.59
C ARG A 596 22.57 -20.54 45.61
N VAL A 597 21.35 -20.26 46.10
CA VAL A 597 20.14 -20.16 45.28
C VAL A 597 20.30 -19.06 44.23
N PHE A 598 20.77 -17.88 44.63
CA PHE A 598 21.08 -16.79 43.70
C PHE A 598 22.09 -17.21 42.63
N GLY A 599 23.21 -17.83 43.03
CA GLY A 599 24.24 -18.28 42.09
C GLY A 599 23.70 -19.23 41.03
N TRP A 600 22.91 -20.24 41.43
CA TRP A 600 22.30 -21.19 40.50
C TRP A 600 21.28 -20.53 39.56
N LEU A 601 20.41 -19.67 40.08
CA LEU A 601 19.42 -18.96 39.26
C LEU A 601 20.08 -18.01 38.25
N ALA A 602 21.13 -17.29 38.68
CA ALA A 602 21.89 -16.39 37.83
C ALA A 602 22.59 -17.14 36.68
N LEU A 603 23.15 -18.32 36.93
CA LEU A 603 23.76 -19.15 35.89
C LEU A 603 22.71 -19.75 34.95
N VAL A 604 21.65 -20.37 35.49
CA VAL A 604 20.64 -21.04 34.66
C VAL A 604 19.91 -20.04 33.76
N PHE A 605 19.40 -18.95 34.33
CA PHE A 605 18.56 -18.00 33.59
C PHE A 605 19.35 -16.83 33.00
N GLY A 606 20.24 -16.23 33.79
CA GLY A 606 21.05 -15.09 33.37
C GLY A 606 22.11 -15.45 32.33
N VAL A 607 22.69 -16.65 32.39
CA VAL A 607 23.66 -17.14 31.39
C VAL A 607 23.03 -18.13 30.41
N GLY A 608 22.51 -19.25 30.91
CA GLY A 608 22.03 -20.37 30.09
C GLY A 608 20.89 -20.01 29.15
N PHE A 609 19.72 -19.67 29.71
CA PHE A 609 18.55 -19.28 28.92
C PHE A 609 18.77 -18.01 28.11
N SER A 610 19.53 -17.04 28.63
CA SER A 610 19.88 -15.84 27.87
C SER A 610 20.69 -16.18 26.61
N THR A 611 21.69 -17.05 26.74
CA THR A 611 22.49 -17.53 25.59
C THR A 611 21.61 -18.32 24.61
N LEU A 612 20.78 -19.22 25.13
CA LEU A 612 19.89 -20.04 24.29
C LEU A 612 18.87 -19.18 23.53
N ALA A 613 18.32 -18.15 24.18
CA ALA A 613 17.40 -17.21 23.55
C ALA A 613 18.08 -16.36 22.45
N LEU A 614 19.34 -15.92 22.66
CA LEU A 614 20.11 -15.20 21.64
C LEU A 614 20.47 -16.09 20.43
N VAL A 615 20.87 -17.33 20.68
CA VAL A 615 21.28 -18.28 19.63
C VAL A 615 20.08 -18.75 18.81
N THR A 616 19.00 -19.15 19.47
CA THR A 616 17.82 -19.72 18.80
C THR A 616 16.85 -18.65 18.31
N ARG A 617 16.95 -17.43 18.83
CA ARG A 617 16.04 -16.31 18.56
C ARG A 617 14.56 -16.64 18.78
N ARG A 618 14.21 -17.49 19.74
CA ARG A 618 12.82 -17.88 20.00
C ARG A 618 12.18 -17.05 21.12
N TRP A 619 10.96 -16.56 20.88
CA TRP A 619 10.17 -15.81 21.86
C TRP A 619 9.99 -16.53 23.19
N ALA A 620 9.66 -17.82 23.16
CA ALA A 620 9.45 -18.60 24.38
C ALA A 620 10.69 -18.58 25.29
N LEU A 621 11.89 -18.70 24.70
CA LEU A 621 13.14 -18.70 25.45
C LEU A 621 13.50 -17.31 25.98
N ALA A 622 13.17 -16.24 25.23
CA ALA A 622 13.33 -14.86 25.68
C ALA A 622 12.45 -14.54 26.91
N TRP A 623 11.19 -15.01 26.90
CA TRP A 623 10.30 -14.90 28.05
C TRP A 623 10.78 -15.71 29.26
N ILE A 624 11.27 -16.94 29.03
CA ILE A 624 11.83 -17.77 30.11
C ILE A 624 13.10 -17.11 30.68
N ALA A 625 13.97 -16.55 29.84
CA ALA A 625 15.15 -15.82 30.28
C ALA A 625 14.77 -14.61 31.14
N LEU A 626 13.80 -13.79 30.70
CA LEU A 626 13.30 -12.64 31.45
C LEU A 626 12.71 -13.05 32.81
N ALA A 627 11.74 -13.96 32.81
CA ALA A 627 11.06 -14.38 34.03
C ALA A 627 12.02 -15.01 35.03
N GLY A 628 12.89 -15.91 34.57
CA GLY A 628 13.86 -16.57 35.43
C GLY A 628 14.93 -15.62 35.98
N THR A 629 15.36 -14.64 35.18
CA THR A 629 16.34 -13.62 35.62
C THR A 629 15.69 -12.65 36.61
N ALA A 630 14.39 -12.37 36.50
CA ALA A 630 13.65 -11.62 37.51
C ALA A 630 13.60 -12.35 38.86
N ILE A 631 13.38 -13.67 38.85
CA ILE A 631 13.46 -14.51 40.06
C ILE A 631 14.89 -14.49 40.63
N ALA A 632 15.92 -14.57 39.78
CA ALA A 632 17.31 -14.44 40.20
C ALA A 632 17.59 -13.06 40.84
N GLY A 633 17.01 -11.98 40.31
CA GLY A 633 17.12 -10.64 40.89
C GLY A 633 16.59 -10.54 42.32
N ALA A 634 15.42 -11.14 42.57
CA ALA A 634 14.85 -11.23 43.93
C ALA A 634 15.71 -12.09 44.86
N ALA A 635 16.21 -13.24 44.38
CA ALA A 635 17.11 -14.10 45.15
C ALA A 635 18.44 -13.40 45.49
N GLY A 636 18.97 -12.56 44.59
CA GLY A 636 20.19 -11.79 44.82
C GLY A 636 20.02 -10.71 45.88
N MET A 637 18.84 -10.08 45.95
CA MET A 637 18.52 -9.15 47.05
C MET A 637 18.54 -9.88 48.40
N LEU A 638 17.93 -11.06 48.48
CA LEU A 638 17.97 -11.91 49.69
C LEU A 638 19.39 -12.36 50.02
N ALA A 639 20.20 -12.70 49.01
CA ALA A 639 21.61 -13.07 49.20
C ALA A 639 22.42 -11.93 49.81
N ILE A 640 22.30 -10.71 49.28
CA ILE A 640 22.99 -9.53 49.83
C ILE A 640 22.51 -9.24 51.25
N TRP A 641 21.18 -9.24 51.48
CA TRP A 641 20.61 -9.02 52.80
C TRP A 641 21.12 -10.03 53.83
N SER A 642 21.14 -11.32 53.47
CA SER A 642 21.64 -12.40 54.33
C SER A 642 23.14 -12.32 54.68
N ARG A 643 23.91 -11.51 53.95
CA ARG A 643 25.33 -11.20 54.22
C ARG A 643 25.52 -9.90 54.98
N GLN A 644 24.54 -8.99 54.95
CA GLN A 644 24.55 -7.79 55.77
C GLN A 644 24.11 -8.05 57.21
N THR A 645 23.32 -9.10 57.44
CA THR A 645 22.78 -9.46 58.77
C THR A 645 23.55 -10.57 59.48
N VAL A 646 24.81 -10.82 59.10
CA VAL A 646 25.64 -11.84 59.77
C VAL A 646 26.15 -11.34 61.13
N PRO A 647 26.34 -12.23 62.13
CA PRO A 647 26.96 -11.86 63.41
C PRO A 647 28.35 -11.25 63.22
N ALA A 648 28.75 -10.37 64.14
CA ALA A 648 30.08 -9.76 64.14
C ALA A 648 31.18 -10.84 64.11
N GLY A 649 32.13 -10.70 63.18
CA GLY A 649 33.21 -11.68 62.95
C GLY A 649 33.03 -12.55 61.70
N HIS A 650 31.90 -12.46 61.00
CA HIS A 650 31.71 -13.10 59.69
C HIS A 650 31.82 -12.07 58.56
N PRO A 651 32.42 -12.43 57.42
CA PRO A 651 32.61 -11.50 56.32
C PRO A 651 31.27 -11.09 55.70
N GLY A 652 31.14 -9.81 55.38
CA GLY A 652 29.98 -9.24 54.69
C GLY A 652 29.91 -9.63 53.20
N PRO A 653 29.01 -9.01 52.43
CA PRO A 653 28.88 -9.30 51.00
C PRO A 653 30.15 -8.89 50.24
N GLY A 654 30.72 -9.82 49.48
CA GLY A 654 31.87 -9.54 48.63
C GLY A 654 31.48 -8.76 47.37
N TRP A 655 32.45 -8.05 46.78
CA TRP A 655 32.23 -7.26 45.56
C TRP A 655 31.69 -8.10 44.40
N GLY A 656 32.10 -9.37 44.28
CA GLY A 656 31.60 -10.29 43.26
C GLY A 656 30.09 -10.51 43.35
N LEU A 657 29.53 -10.59 44.57
CA LEU A 657 28.09 -10.75 44.79
C LEU A 657 27.32 -9.50 44.35
N ILE A 658 27.83 -8.32 44.68
CA ILE A 658 27.22 -7.03 44.31
C ILE A 658 27.24 -6.86 42.79
N VAL A 659 28.39 -7.12 42.15
CA VAL A 659 28.53 -7.03 40.68
C VAL A 659 27.61 -8.02 39.98
N ALA A 660 27.52 -9.27 40.46
CA ALA A 660 26.61 -10.28 39.93
C ALA A 660 25.15 -9.80 39.99
N TRP A 661 24.73 -9.26 41.14
CA TRP A 661 23.35 -8.79 41.33
C TRP A 661 23.00 -7.59 40.45
N ILE A 662 23.88 -6.60 40.36
CA ILE A 662 23.70 -5.45 39.46
C ILE A 662 23.59 -5.93 38.01
N THR A 663 24.45 -6.87 37.60
CA THR A 663 24.42 -7.42 36.23
C THR A 663 23.09 -8.12 35.92
N VAL A 664 22.55 -8.87 36.88
CA VAL A 664 21.22 -9.49 36.78
C VAL A 664 20.12 -8.44 36.62
N LEU A 665 20.15 -7.33 37.37
CA LEU A 665 19.17 -6.25 37.22
C LEU A 665 19.21 -5.61 35.84
N VAL A 666 20.41 -5.38 35.30
CA VAL A 666 20.57 -4.84 33.94
C VAL A 666 20.09 -5.85 32.89
N LEU A 667 20.34 -7.14 33.07
CA LEU A 667 19.82 -8.21 32.20
C LEU A 667 18.28 -8.21 32.17
N ILE A 668 17.61 -8.07 33.32
CA ILE A 668 16.13 -7.95 33.38
C ILE A 668 15.66 -6.79 32.50
N TYR A 669 16.28 -5.62 32.66
CA TYR A 669 15.92 -4.43 31.88
C TYR A 669 16.10 -4.65 30.38
N GLN A 670 17.23 -5.25 29.96
CA GLN A 670 17.49 -5.50 28.54
C GLN A 670 16.53 -6.54 27.96
N TRP A 671 16.27 -7.64 28.67
CA TRP A 671 15.30 -8.64 28.23
C TRP A 671 13.88 -8.08 28.17
N ALA A 672 13.46 -7.27 29.15
CA ALA A 672 12.17 -6.59 29.11
C ALA A 672 12.06 -5.73 27.83
N ARG A 673 13.11 -4.99 27.47
CA ARG A 673 13.11 -4.20 26.23
C ARG A 673 13.11 -5.03 24.96
N VAL A 674 13.80 -6.16 24.92
CA VAL A 674 13.79 -7.09 23.76
C VAL A 674 12.42 -7.72 23.60
N VAL A 675 11.82 -8.17 24.69
CA VAL A 675 10.53 -8.85 24.69
C VAL A 675 9.38 -7.88 24.44
N TRP A 676 9.47 -6.62 24.89
CA TRP A 676 8.48 -5.59 24.56
C TRP A 676 8.69 -4.94 23.19
N SER A 677 9.85 -5.10 22.54
CA SER A 677 10.03 -4.58 21.18
C SER A 677 9.32 -5.46 20.16
N ARG A 678 8.16 -4.98 19.70
CA ARG A 678 7.47 -5.57 18.56
C ARG A 678 8.02 -4.99 17.26
N THR A 679 8.39 -5.85 16.33
CA THR A 679 8.79 -5.43 14.97
C THR A 679 7.56 -4.97 14.20
N ILE A 680 7.69 -4.01 13.28
CA ILE A 680 6.60 -3.57 12.40
C ILE A 680 5.96 -4.75 11.65
N VAL A 681 6.77 -5.73 11.26
CA VAL A 681 6.32 -6.98 10.62
C VAL A 681 5.42 -7.81 11.54
N GLN A 682 5.72 -7.85 12.85
CA GLN A 682 4.92 -8.59 13.83
C GLN A 682 3.57 -7.91 14.07
N LEU A 683 3.57 -6.58 14.16
CA LEU A 683 2.33 -5.79 14.26
C LEU A 683 1.46 -5.96 13.00
N ALA A 684 2.07 -5.92 11.81
CA ALA A 684 1.36 -6.13 10.55
C ALA A 684 0.80 -7.54 10.42
N ALA A 685 1.55 -8.57 10.84
CA ALA A 685 1.08 -9.96 10.82
C ALA A 685 -0.07 -10.20 11.83
N GLU A 686 -0.01 -9.61 13.03
CA GLU A 686 -1.11 -9.65 13.99
C GLU A 686 -2.36 -8.92 13.45
N GLU A 687 -2.18 -7.76 12.83
CA GLU A 687 -3.30 -7.00 12.27
C GLU A 687 -3.93 -7.72 11.08
N GLN A 688 -3.14 -8.35 10.23
CA GLN A 688 -3.65 -9.18 9.14
C GLN A 688 -4.44 -10.38 9.67
N ARG A 689 -3.95 -11.06 10.72
CA ARG A 689 -4.70 -12.15 11.38
C ARG A 689 -6.01 -11.65 11.98
N ARG A 690 -6.01 -10.45 12.60
CA ARG A 690 -7.24 -9.84 13.12
C ARG A 690 -8.24 -9.51 12.01
N ARG A 691 -7.76 -9.00 10.86
CA ARG A 691 -8.61 -8.73 9.70
C ARG A 691 -9.18 -10.01 9.09
N VAL A 692 -8.38 -11.06 8.96
CA VAL A 692 -8.85 -12.37 8.46
C VAL A 692 -9.85 -12.98 9.44
N ALA A 693 -9.59 -12.93 10.75
CA ALA A 693 -10.51 -13.41 11.78
C ALA A 693 -11.82 -12.60 11.80
N ALA A 694 -11.75 -11.28 11.66
CA ALA A 694 -12.94 -10.41 11.56
C ALA A 694 -13.73 -10.68 10.28
N GLN A 695 -13.05 -10.88 9.15
CA GLN A 695 -13.70 -11.28 7.90
C GLN A 695 -14.37 -12.65 8.05
N GLN A 696 -13.69 -13.65 8.62
CA GLN A 696 -14.26 -14.97 8.87
C GLN A 696 -15.46 -14.92 9.82
N GLN A 697 -15.41 -14.13 10.89
CA GLN A 697 -16.56 -13.92 11.79
C GLN A 697 -17.72 -13.22 11.08
N SER A 698 -17.45 -12.27 10.17
CA SER A 698 -18.50 -11.61 9.38
C SER A 698 -19.16 -12.54 8.36
N THR A 699 -18.41 -13.46 7.73
CA THR A 699 -19.00 -14.46 6.84
C THR A 699 -19.84 -15.46 7.61
N THR A 700 -19.40 -15.94 8.78
CA THR A 700 -20.21 -16.87 9.60
C THR A 700 -21.48 -16.23 10.13
N LEU A 701 -21.45 -14.94 10.52
CA LEU A 701 -22.65 -14.20 10.95
C LEU A 701 -23.64 -13.92 9.80
N LEU A 702 -23.18 -13.86 8.55
CA LEU A 702 -24.03 -13.69 7.37
C LEU A 702 -24.56 -15.03 6.82
N ASP A 703 -23.81 -16.12 6.99
CA ASP A 703 -24.23 -17.47 6.58
C ASP A 703 -25.23 -18.11 7.58
N ASP A 704 -25.24 -17.66 8.85
CA ASP A 704 -26.18 -18.11 9.90
C ASP A 704 -27.49 -17.29 9.95
N LEU A 705 -27.70 -16.34 9.03
CA LEU A 705 -29.01 -15.67 8.90
C LEU A 705 -30.01 -16.60 8.18
N PRO A 706 -31.18 -16.88 8.76
CA PRO A 706 -32.19 -17.69 8.10
C PRO A 706 -32.58 -17.03 6.78
N LYS A 707 -32.40 -17.76 5.67
CA LYS A 707 -32.92 -17.33 4.36
C LYS A 707 -34.42 -17.08 4.50
N PRO A 708 -34.97 -15.96 3.98
CA PRO A 708 -36.41 -15.75 3.98
C PRO A 708 -37.08 -16.89 3.21
N GLU A 709 -37.93 -17.65 3.89
CA GLU A 709 -38.80 -18.65 3.29
C GLU A 709 -39.74 -17.96 2.30
N ASP A 710 -39.74 -18.45 1.06
CA ASP A 710 -40.57 -17.99 -0.04
C ASP A 710 -42.03 -18.45 0.18
N PRO A 711 -43.00 -17.55 0.44
CA PRO A 711 -44.39 -17.95 0.62
C PRO A 711 -45.10 -17.88 -0.73
N ALA A 712 -44.84 -18.83 -1.61
CA ALA A 712 -45.56 -18.96 -2.88
C ALA A 712 -45.55 -20.40 -3.44
N ALA A 713 -46.01 -21.37 -2.65
CA ALA A 713 -46.40 -22.69 -3.14
C ALA A 713 -47.38 -23.38 -2.17
N GLY A 714 -48.68 -23.05 -2.25
CA GLY A 714 -49.72 -23.77 -1.52
C GLY A 714 -51.02 -22.97 -1.37
N THR A 715 -51.99 -23.26 -2.24
CA THR A 715 -53.40 -22.81 -2.29
C THR A 715 -53.70 -21.34 -2.57
#